data_AF-A0A3R7GMR1-F1
#
_entry.id   AF-A0A3R7GMR1-F1
#
_cell.length_a   1.000
_cell.length_b   1.000
_cell.length_c   1.000
_cell.angle_alpha   90.00
_cell.angle_beta   90.00
_cell.angle_gamma   90.00
#
_symmetry.space_group_name_H-M   'P 1'
#
loop_
_entity.id
_entity.type
_entity.pdbx_description
1 polymer ?
#
loop_
_entity_poly.entity_id
_entity_poly.type
_entity_poly.pdbx_seq_one_letter_code
_entity_poly.pdbx_strand_id
1 'polypeptide(L)'
;MVVENIVKQAIINSKQIVSSAKNVIDLLLDTGAINASDTSVTELQDSIDSNTSCGCELKRLADRVIFSVNNIRNTTPDATIDDIRVTMSESSLVVNDILTVTNNCMKEMLTTKTYEAVFQTRDLLRKTFGVIVDQLIETATTDMGESVAKDASTMEATNMGLVVLGGLDPTGITWMVSQFVQPTCGPTAFIGEIDDGTLFDALGLTTVDEAFEGSYGWWTKKGDGVVNLIFNSSDWKDVTVVIHSGGDTLEEVDVAAGESEDLVVGHLYSGSLDRLKATTSPSTSGSTAAKLAKALTVTVAAQTMATVRRMRYVNRKNLLNVIGGAVINALKQLPIVSSKVAQEMKKIEAEVEHSLKGKDPLAAKMEKLYALPAKGMNDEKLVKLMTDLAGNSDDKWRDGLVSGAVYHGEEDHLEVLNKAYALFSVTNPLHADLWPAVNKFEAEVIAMTASLMNGGHKEVCGTLSSGGTESIFLATKTHREYFRHKHGITKPEIIACVTAHAAIDKACEILGIKLIKVPMDPKTLKVDLAAVRWSISANTIMLYSSAPNFPHGMIDDIKELSSLAVQNDVGLHVDCCLGGFVLPFARQLRPDLPVFDFALPGVTSMSCDTHKYGYAAKGTSVVLYKNSEIRRFQYFSFPDWTGGLYATPTLAGSRPGALSAAAWASLVRLGNEGFLEKTKGILETMDEIKTGIERIDGIHILGDPKAMVVSFAGDKGVNALKVSDAMAKHGWSLSPLQHPTSVHLCVTVRHIGKAQKFLRALEEAVNVVKQDPNPSPEGGSAIYGMASSLPAGPVDDLLRIYTDITLKV
;
A
#
# COMPACT_ATOMS: atom_id res chain seq x y z
N MET A 1 -7.21 -2.22 15.52
CA MET A 1 -6.68 -0.88 15.91
C MET A 1 -7.22 0.27 15.07
N VAL A 2 -6.51 0.99 14.17
CA VAL A 2 -6.97 2.35 13.71
C VAL A 2 -8.42 2.41 13.19
N VAL A 3 -8.79 1.60 12.19
CA VAL A 3 -10.17 1.60 11.64
C VAL A 3 -11.18 1.14 12.69
N GLU A 4 -10.79 0.19 13.54
CA GLU A 4 -11.61 -0.35 14.62
C GLU A 4 -11.87 0.69 15.72
N ASN A 5 -10.87 1.49 16.10
CA ASN A 5 -11.01 2.57 17.07
C ASN A 5 -11.84 3.72 16.49
N ILE A 6 -11.66 4.09 15.22
CA ILE A 6 -12.50 5.09 14.55
C ILE A 6 -13.96 4.61 14.48
N VAL A 7 -14.21 3.33 14.15
CA VAL A 7 -15.56 2.74 14.12
C VAL A 7 -16.15 2.64 15.53
N LYS A 8 -15.39 2.19 16.53
CA LYS A 8 -15.80 2.16 17.95
C LYS A 8 -16.17 3.56 18.44
N GLN A 9 -15.29 4.55 18.25
CA GLN A 9 -15.58 5.95 18.63
C GLN A 9 -16.80 6.51 17.88
N ALA A 10 -16.93 6.27 16.58
CA ALA A 10 -18.10 6.71 15.81
C ALA A 10 -19.43 6.04 16.25
N ILE A 11 -19.39 4.84 16.81
CA ILE A 11 -20.56 4.13 17.38
C ILE A 11 -20.86 4.64 18.80
N ILE A 12 -19.86 4.70 19.67
CA ILE A 12 -19.96 5.07 21.09
C ILE A 12 -20.29 6.57 21.24
N ASN A 13 -19.43 7.43 20.71
CA ASN A 13 -19.46 8.89 20.92
C ASN A 13 -20.12 9.67 19.78
N SER A 14 -20.96 8.99 18.97
CA SER A 14 -21.62 9.51 17.76
C SER A 14 -22.12 10.97 17.89
N LYS A 15 -22.89 11.28 18.93
CA LYS A 15 -23.47 12.61 19.19
C LYS A 15 -22.45 13.68 19.56
N GLN A 16 -21.36 13.31 20.23
CA GLN A 16 -20.32 14.22 20.70
C GLN A 16 -19.27 14.48 19.61
N ILE A 17 -18.99 13.47 18.78
CA ILE A 17 -18.16 13.60 17.56
C ILE A 17 -18.82 14.58 16.57
N VAL A 18 -20.12 14.42 16.27
CA VAL A 18 -20.81 15.34 15.34
C VAL A 18 -21.16 16.71 15.95
N SER A 19 -20.91 16.93 17.25
CA SER A 19 -21.23 18.20 17.93
C SER A 19 -20.32 19.36 17.50
N SER A 20 -19.10 19.08 17.02
CA SER A 20 -18.19 20.11 16.51
C SER A 20 -17.31 19.57 15.38
N ALA A 21 -17.03 20.42 14.39
CA ALA A 21 -16.10 20.06 13.30
C ALA A 21 -14.66 19.83 13.80
N LYS A 22 -14.29 20.37 14.98
CA LYS A 22 -13.01 20.08 15.61
C LYS A 22 -12.95 18.60 16.02
N ASN A 23 -13.96 18.09 16.72
CA ASN A 23 -13.98 16.70 17.18
C ASN A 23 -13.95 15.68 16.01
N VAL A 24 -14.58 16.02 14.87
CA VAL A 24 -14.51 15.21 13.64
C VAL A 24 -13.11 15.25 13.00
N ILE A 25 -12.45 16.41 13.02
CA ILE A 25 -11.11 16.58 12.46
C ILE A 25 -10.06 15.91 13.37
N ASP A 26 -10.17 16.06 14.68
CA ASP A 26 -9.25 15.46 15.64
C ASP A 26 -9.32 13.91 15.56
N LEU A 27 -10.53 13.33 15.41
CA LEU A 27 -10.75 11.89 15.13
C LEU A 27 -10.11 11.39 13.82
N LEU A 28 -9.86 12.29 12.86
CA LEU A 28 -9.32 11.97 11.53
C LEU A 28 -7.83 12.31 11.38
N LEU A 29 -7.28 13.18 12.23
CA LEU A 29 -5.89 13.65 12.18
C LEU A 29 -5.01 13.07 13.30
N ASP A 30 -5.58 12.77 14.47
CA ASP A 30 -4.82 12.40 15.66
C ASP A 30 -5.32 11.08 16.23
N THR A 31 -4.43 10.09 16.34
CA THR A 31 -4.75 8.78 16.91
C THR A 31 -4.96 8.80 18.43
N GLY A 32 -4.80 9.94 19.11
CA GLY A 32 -5.02 10.09 20.56
C GLY A 32 -5.82 11.31 21.04
N ALA A 33 -6.28 12.23 20.18
CA ALA A 33 -6.76 13.56 20.61
C ALA A 33 -8.27 13.87 20.44
N ILE A 34 -9.17 12.93 20.75
CA ILE A 34 -10.30 13.33 21.60
C ILE A 34 -9.84 12.95 23.01
N ASN A 35 -9.53 13.95 23.86
CA ASN A 35 -8.93 13.79 25.21
C ASN A 35 -9.07 12.37 25.75
N ALA A 36 -8.03 11.55 25.57
CA ALA A 36 -8.01 10.16 26.00
C ALA A 36 -7.74 10.05 27.52
N SER A 37 -8.40 10.90 28.30
CA SER A 37 -8.69 10.59 29.69
C SER A 37 -9.88 9.66 29.71
N ASP A 38 -9.64 8.47 30.27
CA ASP A 38 -10.65 7.62 30.90
C ASP A 38 -11.58 6.77 30.02
N THR A 39 -11.51 6.67 28.68
CA THR A 39 -12.62 6.02 27.91
C THR A 39 -13.02 4.56 28.24
N SER A 40 -12.19 3.72 28.89
CA SER A 40 -12.62 2.43 29.48
C SER A 40 -13.06 2.54 30.94
N VAL A 41 -12.57 3.57 31.63
CA VAL A 41 -12.85 3.95 33.01
C VAL A 41 -14.19 4.68 33.11
N THR A 42 -14.52 5.61 32.22
CA THR A 42 -15.81 6.32 32.19
C THR A 42 -16.96 5.41 31.77
N GLU A 43 -16.78 4.47 30.83
CA GLU A 43 -17.84 3.50 30.53
C GLU A 43 -18.10 2.54 31.71
N LEU A 44 -17.06 2.21 32.49
CA LEU A 44 -17.22 1.46 33.74
C LEU A 44 -17.83 2.33 34.85
N GLN A 45 -17.39 3.58 35.00
CA GLN A 45 -17.88 4.55 35.99
C GLN A 45 -19.35 4.90 35.75
N ASP A 46 -19.74 5.22 34.51
CA ASP A 46 -21.14 5.44 34.11
C ASP A 46 -22.00 4.19 34.36
N SER A 47 -21.42 2.99 34.24
CA SER A 47 -22.10 1.73 34.56
C SER A 47 -22.23 1.48 36.07
N ILE A 48 -21.20 1.82 36.86
CA ILE A 48 -21.16 1.68 38.34
C ILE A 48 -22.01 2.74 39.03
N ASP A 49 -22.02 3.97 38.53
CA ASP A 49 -22.83 5.09 39.01
C ASP A 49 -24.28 5.03 38.49
N SER A 50 -24.56 4.14 37.53
CA SER A 50 -25.94 3.80 37.19
C SER A 50 -26.61 3.12 38.39
N ASN A 51 -27.77 3.63 38.78
CA ASN A 51 -28.53 3.12 39.94
C ASN A 51 -29.32 1.83 39.58
N THR A 52 -28.62 0.87 38.96
CA THR A 52 -29.12 -0.37 38.36
C THR A 52 -28.70 -1.59 39.18
N SER A 53 -29.28 -2.77 38.89
CA SER A 53 -28.86 -3.99 39.57
C SER A 53 -27.44 -4.41 39.14
N CYS A 54 -27.12 -4.23 37.86
CA CYS A 54 -25.79 -4.42 37.31
C CYS A 54 -24.73 -3.50 37.93
N GLY A 55 -25.00 -2.19 38.05
CA GLY A 55 -24.04 -1.22 38.61
C GLY A 55 -23.63 -1.55 40.05
N CYS A 56 -24.61 -1.94 40.88
CA CYS A 56 -24.38 -2.40 42.25
C CYS A 56 -23.50 -3.68 42.33
N GLU A 57 -23.70 -4.64 41.41
CA GLU A 57 -22.91 -5.89 41.38
C GLU A 57 -21.50 -5.66 40.82
N LEU A 58 -21.33 -4.80 39.80
CA LEU A 58 -20.02 -4.38 39.30
C LEU A 58 -19.21 -3.63 40.38
N LYS A 59 -19.87 -2.78 41.17
CA LYS A 59 -19.24 -2.10 42.31
C LYS A 59 -18.73 -3.08 43.36
N ARG A 60 -19.58 -4.04 43.77
CA ARG A 60 -19.20 -5.12 44.69
C ARG A 60 -18.06 -5.98 44.15
N LEU A 61 -18.04 -6.22 42.84
CA LEU A 61 -16.95 -6.96 42.18
C LEU A 61 -15.62 -6.20 42.28
N ALA A 62 -15.62 -4.88 42.05
CA ALA A 62 -14.44 -4.03 42.21
C ALA A 62 -13.93 -4.01 43.66
N ASP A 63 -14.83 -3.85 44.64
CA ASP A 63 -14.48 -3.93 46.07
C ASP A 63 -13.85 -5.28 46.43
N ARG A 64 -14.38 -6.38 45.88
CA ARG A 64 -13.82 -7.74 46.07
C ARG A 64 -12.45 -7.92 45.41
N VAL A 65 -12.21 -7.36 44.22
CA VAL A 65 -10.89 -7.37 43.56
C VAL A 65 -9.85 -6.65 44.41
N ILE A 66 -10.16 -5.43 44.86
CA ILE A 66 -9.28 -4.64 45.72
C ILE A 66 -9.01 -5.39 47.03
N PHE A 67 -10.03 -5.98 47.65
CA PHE A 67 -9.87 -6.76 48.88
C PHE A 67 -9.01 -8.02 48.67
N SER A 68 -9.23 -8.78 47.60
CA SER A 68 -8.51 -10.03 47.33
C SER A 68 -7.03 -9.82 47.04
N VAL A 69 -6.66 -8.83 46.21
CA VAL A 69 -5.25 -8.51 45.92
C VAL A 69 -4.53 -8.07 47.21
N ASN A 70 -5.16 -7.18 47.99
CA ASN A 70 -4.60 -6.75 49.28
C ASN A 70 -4.51 -7.89 50.30
N ASN A 71 -5.48 -8.81 50.34
CA ASN A 71 -5.45 -9.95 51.23
C ASN A 71 -4.32 -10.93 50.89
N ILE A 72 -4.13 -11.26 49.60
CA ILE A 72 -3.02 -12.11 49.15
C ILE A 72 -1.70 -11.47 49.57
N ARG A 73 -1.45 -10.20 49.18
CA ARG A 73 -0.24 -9.45 49.54
C ARG A 73 0.02 -9.40 51.05
N ASN A 74 -1.00 -9.20 51.88
CA ASN A 74 -0.87 -9.21 53.34
C ASN A 74 -0.58 -10.60 53.93
N THR A 75 -1.00 -11.68 53.25
CA THR A 75 -0.75 -13.07 53.70
C THR A 75 0.52 -13.68 53.13
N THR A 76 1.06 -13.14 52.03
CA THR A 76 2.29 -13.59 51.36
C THR A 76 3.21 -12.38 51.09
N PRO A 77 3.76 -11.71 52.12
CA PRO A 77 4.47 -10.44 51.98
C PRO A 77 5.80 -10.54 51.20
N ASP A 78 6.39 -11.74 51.12
CA ASP A 78 7.63 -12.02 50.36
C ASP A 78 7.38 -12.54 48.93
N ALA A 79 6.11 -12.68 48.52
CA ALA A 79 5.76 -13.18 47.19
C ALA A 79 6.12 -12.16 46.10
N THR A 80 6.64 -12.63 44.96
CA THR A 80 6.89 -11.77 43.81
C THR A 80 5.57 -11.29 43.19
N ILE A 81 5.64 -10.24 42.37
CA ILE A 81 4.48 -9.74 41.62
C ILE A 81 3.87 -10.87 40.78
N ASP A 82 4.70 -11.75 40.22
CA ASP A 82 4.25 -12.85 39.38
C ASP A 82 3.66 -14.02 40.18
N ASP A 83 4.17 -14.31 41.39
CA ASP A 83 3.52 -15.25 42.32
C ASP A 83 2.10 -14.77 42.71
N ILE A 84 1.94 -13.46 42.91
CA ILE A 84 0.64 -12.83 43.21
C ILE A 84 -0.28 -12.89 41.98
N ARG A 85 0.26 -12.70 40.75
CA ARG A 85 -0.49 -12.90 39.49
C ARG A 85 -1.03 -14.32 39.38
N VAL A 86 -0.18 -15.34 39.58
CA VAL A 86 -0.60 -16.75 39.54
C VAL A 86 -1.67 -17.05 40.58
N THR A 87 -1.46 -16.62 41.83
CA THR A 87 -2.42 -16.80 42.93
C THR A 87 -3.77 -16.09 42.64
N MET A 88 -3.75 -14.93 41.98
CA MET A 88 -4.97 -14.23 41.55
C MET A 88 -5.64 -14.89 40.35
N SER A 89 -4.90 -15.40 39.37
CA SER A 89 -5.48 -16.07 38.19
C SER A 89 -6.18 -17.38 38.54
N GLU A 90 -5.70 -18.10 39.55
CA GLU A 90 -6.33 -19.32 40.08
C GLU A 90 -7.53 -19.02 41.01
N SER A 91 -7.71 -17.77 41.43
CA SER A 91 -8.75 -17.40 42.39
C SER A 91 -10.16 -17.55 41.81
N SER A 92 -11.13 -17.97 42.64
CA SER A 92 -12.55 -18.03 42.23
C SER A 92 -13.07 -16.67 41.74
N LEU A 93 -12.45 -15.58 42.16
CA LEU A 93 -12.81 -14.23 41.75
C LEU A 93 -12.57 -14.02 40.25
N VAL A 94 -11.39 -14.40 39.76
CA VAL A 94 -11.02 -14.29 38.34
C VAL A 94 -11.68 -15.38 37.51
N VAL A 95 -11.64 -16.63 37.99
CA VAL A 95 -12.15 -17.79 37.25
C VAL A 95 -13.69 -17.82 37.15
N ASN A 96 -14.42 -17.34 38.16
CA ASN A 96 -15.88 -17.49 38.23
C ASN A 96 -16.66 -16.18 38.46
N ASP A 97 -16.28 -15.36 39.45
CA ASP A 97 -17.10 -14.21 39.86
C ASP A 97 -17.15 -13.10 38.82
N ILE A 98 -16.00 -12.71 38.24
CA ILE A 98 -15.94 -11.68 37.18
C ILE A 98 -16.80 -12.11 35.98
N LEU A 99 -16.69 -13.38 35.56
CA LEU A 99 -17.47 -13.93 34.46
C LEU A 99 -18.97 -13.95 34.77
N THR A 100 -19.35 -14.33 36.00
CA THR A 100 -20.74 -14.44 36.46
C THR A 100 -21.43 -13.09 36.58
N VAL A 101 -20.78 -12.10 37.21
CA VAL A 101 -21.34 -10.75 37.39
C VAL A 101 -21.52 -10.07 36.03
N THR A 102 -20.51 -10.14 35.16
CA THR A 102 -20.59 -9.54 33.82
C THR A 102 -21.62 -10.24 32.91
N ASN A 103 -21.81 -11.56 33.03
CA ASN A 103 -22.90 -12.28 32.35
C ASN A 103 -24.29 -11.90 32.91
N ASN A 104 -24.44 -11.71 34.23
CA ASN A 104 -25.72 -11.31 34.82
C ASN A 104 -26.15 -9.89 34.40
N CYS A 105 -25.19 -8.96 34.29
CA CYS A 105 -25.39 -7.63 33.74
C CYS A 105 -26.02 -7.62 32.33
N MET A 106 -25.75 -8.64 31.49
CA MET A 106 -26.29 -8.72 30.14
C MET A 106 -27.83 -8.72 30.11
N LYS A 107 -28.48 -9.36 31.10
CA LYS A 107 -29.94 -9.48 31.14
C LYS A 107 -30.62 -8.12 31.26
N GLU A 108 -30.01 -7.19 32.01
CA GLU A 108 -30.48 -5.81 32.16
C GLU A 108 -30.16 -5.00 30.89
N MET A 109 -28.97 -5.17 30.32
CA MET A 109 -28.55 -4.46 29.09
C MET A 109 -29.35 -4.86 27.84
N LEU A 110 -29.82 -6.11 27.74
CA LEU A 110 -30.67 -6.60 26.64
C LEU A 110 -32.02 -5.89 26.55
N THR A 111 -32.42 -5.13 27.59
CA THR A 111 -33.63 -4.28 27.55
C THR A 111 -33.44 -2.97 26.77
N THR A 112 -32.19 -2.55 26.54
CA THR A 112 -31.84 -1.24 25.94
C THR A 112 -30.82 -1.31 24.80
N LYS A 113 -30.09 -2.42 24.63
CA LYS A 113 -29.07 -2.65 23.60
C LYS A 113 -29.41 -3.86 22.72
N THR A 114 -28.87 -3.90 21.49
CA THR A 114 -28.95 -5.09 20.63
C THR A 114 -28.12 -6.24 21.21
N TYR A 115 -28.44 -7.49 20.84
CA TYR A 115 -27.75 -8.68 21.34
C TYR A 115 -26.22 -8.54 21.20
N GLU A 116 -25.73 -8.28 19.98
CA GLU A 116 -24.30 -8.07 19.67
C GLU A 116 -23.65 -6.96 20.52
N ALA A 117 -24.34 -5.84 20.75
CA ALA A 117 -23.83 -4.74 21.58
C ALA A 117 -23.75 -5.09 23.07
N VAL A 118 -24.57 -6.02 23.56
CA VAL A 118 -24.50 -6.50 24.95
C VAL A 118 -23.30 -7.41 25.15
N PHE A 119 -23.01 -8.33 24.21
CA PHE A 119 -21.80 -9.16 24.26
C PHE A 119 -20.54 -8.30 24.21
N GLN A 120 -20.47 -7.32 23.30
CA GLN A 120 -19.36 -6.36 23.25
C GLN A 120 -19.21 -5.55 24.55
N THR A 121 -20.31 -5.17 25.21
CA THR A 121 -20.25 -4.47 26.51
C THR A 121 -19.73 -5.40 27.61
N ARG A 122 -20.19 -6.67 27.67
CA ARG A 122 -19.69 -7.67 28.62
C ARG A 122 -18.18 -7.87 28.48
N ASP A 123 -17.73 -8.09 27.25
CA ASP A 123 -16.32 -8.42 26.99
C ASP A 123 -15.39 -7.23 27.28
N LEU A 124 -15.89 -6.00 27.07
CA LEU A 124 -15.21 -4.78 27.52
C LEU A 124 -15.11 -4.72 29.05
N LEU A 125 -16.22 -4.94 29.78
CA LEU A 125 -16.21 -4.96 31.25
C LEU A 125 -15.21 -5.99 31.80
N ARG A 126 -15.20 -7.22 31.24
CA ARG A 126 -14.24 -8.28 31.62
C ARG A 126 -12.79 -7.84 31.41
N LYS A 127 -12.48 -7.23 30.26
CA LYS A 127 -11.13 -6.70 29.97
C LYS A 127 -10.75 -5.57 30.92
N THR A 128 -11.67 -4.65 31.24
CA THR A 128 -11.41 -3.58 32.21
C THR A 128 -11.14 -4.16 33.61
N PHE A 129 -11.88 -5.18 34.05
CA PHE A 129 -11.59 -5.86 35.32
C PHE A 129 -10.24 -6.60 35.32
N GLY A 130 -9.84 -7.21 34.20
CA GLY A 130 -8.50 -7.80 34.05
C GLY A 130 -7.38 -6.77 34.21
N VAL A 131 -7.52 -5.61 33.57
CA VAL A 131 -6.56 -4.48 33.73
C VAL A 131 -6.55 -3.96 35.17
N ILE A 132 -7.70 -3.84 35.83
CA ILE A 132 -7.78 -3.42 37.24
C ILE A 132 -7.07 -4.43 38.15
N VAL A 133 -7.27 -5.73 37.94
CA VAL A 133 -6.58 -6.79 38.69
C VAL A 133 -5.06 -6.64 38.53
N ASP A 134 -4.57 -6.59 37.29
CA ASP A 134 -3.13 -6.55 37.02
C ASP A 134 -2.47 -5.27 37.57
N GLN A 135 -3.08 -4.10 37.35
CA GLN A 135 -2.59 -2.83 37.90
C GLN A 135 -2.57 -2.81 39.43
N LEU A 136 -3.56 -3.40 40.11
CA LEU A 136 -3.54 -3.52 41.58
C LEU A 136 -2.45 -4.48 42.05
N ILE A 137 -2.15 -5.54 41.28
CA ILE A 137 -1.07 -6.46 41.59
C ILE A 137 0.30 -5.79 41.40
N GLU A 138 0.48 -4.94 40.39
CA GLU A 138 1.72 -4.18 40.19
C GLU A 138 1.93 -3.03 41.19
N THR A 139 0.88 -2.24 41.46
CA THR A 139 1.02 -0.93 42.15
C THR A 139 0.83 -0.95 43.66
N ALA A 140 0.21 -1.99 44.23
CA ALA A 140 0.16 -2.12 45.68
C ALA A 140 1.55 -2.37 46.27
N THR A 141 1.81 -1.87 47.48
CA THR A 141 3.06 -2.12 48.21
C THR A 141 2.76 -2.61 49.63
N THR A 142 3.57 -3.55 50.10
CA THR A 142 3.54 -4.08 51.47
C THR A 142 4.82 -3.67 52.17
N ASP A 143 4.85 -2.45 52.71
CA ASP A 143 5.97 -2.02 53.55
C ASP A 143 6.03 -2.88 54.82
N MET A 144 7.17 -3.54 55.00
CA MET A 144 7.39 -4.62 55.97
C MET A 144 7.13 -4.19 57.43
N GLY A 145 5.89 -4.34 57.90
CA GLY A 145 5.58 -4.45 59.33
C GLY A 145 4.80 -3.32 59.99
N GLU A 146 4.21 -2.36 59.26
CA GLU A 146 3.17 -1.49 59.83
C GLU A 146 1.81 -1.71 59.16
N SER A 147 0.79 -2.01 59.97
CA SER A 147 -0.57 -2.19 59.45
C SER A 147 -1.14 -0.85 59.00
N VAL A 148 -1.51 -0.73 57.72
CA VAL A 148 -2.27 0.42 57.18
C VAL A 148 -3.74 0.32 57.64
N ALA A 149 -3.92 0.43 58.95
CA ALA A 149 -5.19 0.37 59.67
C ALA A 149 -5.27 1.50 60.71
N LYS A 150 -4.76 2.69 60.34
CA LYS A 150 -5.00 3.99 60.97
C LYS A 150 -4.39 5.10 60.10
N ASP A 151 -5.24 5.78 59.33
CA ASP A 151 -5.52 7.18 59.65
C ASP A 151 -6.86 7.61 59.07
N ALA A 152 -7.61 8.39 59.84
CA ALA A 152 -9.05 8.60 59.66
C ALA A 152 -9.41 9.66 58.61
N SER A 153 -8.78 9.56 57.43
CA SER A 153 -9.12 10.33 56.22
C SER A 153 -9.85 9.47 55.16
N THR A 154 -9.94 8.16 55.38
CA THR A 154 -10.62 7.17 54.51
C THR A 154 -12.12 7.06 54.76
N MET A 155 -12.83 8.20 54.74
CA MET A 155 -14.30 8.23 54.63
C MET A 155 -14.83 9.05 53.44
N GLU A 156 -13.96 9.43 52.51
CA GLU A 156 -14.35 9.89 51.16
C GLU A 156 -13.84 8.92 50.06
N ALA A 157 -13.66 7.65 50.45
CA ALA A 157 -13.16 6.56 49.62
C ALA A 157 -14.22 6.00 48.64
N THR A 158 -14.83 6.86 47.83
CA THR A 158 -15.73 6.44 46.74
C THR A 158 -15.17 6.76 45.33
N ASN A 159 -14.11 7.58 45.23
CA ASN A 159 -13.53 8.00 43.93
C ASN A 159 -12.00 7.83 43.82
N MET A 160 -11.32 7.27 44.82
CA MET A 160 -9.86 7.32 44.87
C MET A 160 -9.15 6.24 44.03
N GLY A 161 -9.83 5.14 43.66
CA GLY A 161 -9.23 4.05 42.88
C GLY A 161 -8.93 4.39 41.41
N LEU A 162 -9.65 5.35 40.83
CA LEU A 162 -9.51 5.72 39.41
C LEU A 162 -8.76 7.04 39.20
N VAL A 163 -8.80 7.96 40.15
CA VAL A 163 -8.09 9.25 40.06
C VAL A 163 -6.57 9.09 40.18
N VAL A 164 -6.07 8.08 40.92
CA VAL A 164 -4.63 7.81 41.05
C VAL A 164 -4.02 7.34 39.72
N LEU A 165 -4.78 6.59 38.91
CA LEU A 165 -4.33 6.07 37.61
C LEU A 165 -4.17 7.18 36.55
N GLY A 166 -4.98 8.25 36.61
CA GLY A 166 -4.83 9.40 35.71
C GLY A 166 -3.67 10.35 36.08
N GLY A 167 -3.06 10.19 37.27
CA GLY A 167 -2.08 11.13 37.81
C GLY A 167 -0.60 10.77 37.61
N LEU A 168 -0.28 9.51 37.30
CA LEU A 168 1.09 8.97 37.38
C LEU A 168 1.73 8.52 36.05
N ASP A 169 0.98 8.45 34.95
CA ASP A 169 1.56 8.45 33.58
C ASP A 169 0.78 9.39 32.63
N PRO A 170 1.15 10.69 32.58
CA PRO A 170 0.53 11.65 31.67
C PRO A 170 0.97 11.51 30.21
N THR A 171 1.74 10.47 29.86
CA THR A 171 2.41 10.33 28.56
C THR A 171 2.07 9.04 27.81
N GLY A 172 1.37 8.09 28.43
CA GLY A 172 1.07 6.78 27.84
C GLY A 172 2.32 5.91 27.62
N ILE A 173 3.42 6.22 28.32
CA ILE A 173 4.67 5.46 28.19
C ILE A 173 4.53 4.09 28.87
N THR A 174 3.69 3.94 29.89
CA THR A 174 3.40 2.63 30.51
C THR A 174 2.67 1.69 29.54
N TRP A 175 1.81 2.21 28.65
CA TRP A 175 1.21 1.44 27.54
C TRP A 175 2.24 1.00 26.48
N MET A 176 3.39 1.68 26.40
CA MET A 176 4.49 1.36 25.49
C MET A 176 5.61 0.53 26.14
N VAL A 177 5.69 0.52 27.48
CA VAL A 177 6.71 -0.19 28.28
C VAL A 177 6.19 -1.53 28.83
N SER A 178 4.87 -1.71 29.02
CA SER A 178 4.27 -3.04 29.26
C SER A 178 4.30 -3.98 28.05
N GLN A 179 4.91 -3.53 26.94
CA GLN A 179 5.23 -4.36 25.77
C GLN A 179 6.74 -4.55 25.56
N PHE A 180 7.61 -3.93 26.38
CA PHE A 180 9.05 -4.08 26.27
C PHE A 180 9.79 -3.89 27.62
N VAL A 181 9.56 -4.80 28.57
CA VAL A 181 10.55 -5.18 29.60
C VAL A 181 10.64 -6.71 29.65
N GLN A 182 11.86 -7.21 29.42
CA GLN A 182 12.25 -8.65 29.37
C GLN A 182 12.53 -9.16 30.81
N PRO A 183 12.74 -10.47 31.12
CA PRO A 183 12.73 -11.69 30.29
C PRO A 183 12.01 -12.95 30.89
N THR A 184 12.03 -14.08 30.16
CA THR A 184 11.89 -15.50 30.61
C THR A 184 10.58 -16.02 31.25
N CYS A 185 9.89 -16.89 30.49
CA CYS A 185 9.09 -18.07 30.92
C CYS A 185 8.17 -17.92 32.16
N GLY A 186 7.05 -17.21 32.00
CA GLY A 186 5.82 -17.43 32.80
C GLY A 186 4.80 -18.31 32.05
N PRO A 187 3.74 -18.81 32.71
CA PRO A 187 2.73 -19.64 32.05
C PRO A 187 1.82 -18.83 31.12
N THR A 188 1.76 -19.22 29.83
CA THR A 188 0.82 -18.67 28.85
C THR A 188 -0.58 -19.25 29.04
N ALA A 189 -1.57 -18.39 29.28
CA ALA A 189 -2.97 -18.81 29.46
C ALA A 189 -3.85 -18.49 28.24
N PHE A 190 -4.76 -19.41 27.92
CA PHE A 190 -5.87 -19.19 26.99
C PHE A 190 -7.17 -18.97 27.77
N ILE A 191 -7.91 -17.90 27.48
CA ILE A 191 -9.20 -17.60 28.13
C ILE A 191 -10.33 -17.61 27.10
N GLY A 192 -11.38 -18.39 27.34
CA GLY A 192 -12.55 -18.51 26.48
C GLY A 192 -13.76 -19.14 27.17
N GLU A 193 -14.97 -18.67 26.84
CA GLU A 193 -16.23 -19.35 27.18
C GLU A 193 -16.83 -19.94 25.89
N ILE A 194 -17.46 -21.13 25.98
CA ILE A 194 -18.23 -21.71 24.87
C ILE A 194 -19.62 -21.07 24.86
N ASP A 195 -19.81 -20.11 23.96
CA ASP A 195 -21.02 -19.29 23.90
C ASP A 195 -21.65 -19.30 22.49
N ASP A 196 -22.92 -18.90 22.40
CA ASP A 196 -23.81 -19.33 21.32
C ASP A 196 -23.71 -18.50 20.00
N GLY A 197 -22.50 -18.28 19.47
CA GLY A 197 -22.18 -17.32 18.37
C GLY A 197 -21.44 -17.87 17.13
N THR A 198 -20.73 -16.99 16.38
CA THR A 198 -19.81 -17.42 15.30
C THR A 198 -18.42 -17.71 15.88
N LEU A 199 -17.57 -18.42 15.14
CA LEU A 199 -16.44 -19.17 15.71
C LEU A 199 -15.41 -18.34 16.50
N PHE A 200 -15.12 -17.11 16.07
CA PHE A 200 -14.25 -16.18 16.82
C PHE A 200 -14.94 -15.60 18.06
N ASP A 201 -16.26 -15.43 18.02
CA ASP A 201 -17.08 -14.93 19.14
C ASP A 201 -17.42 -16.04 20.16
N ALA A 202 -17.42 -17.30 19.72
CA ALA A 202 -17.93 -18.47 20.45
C ALA A 202 -16.86 -19.27 21.21
N LEU A 203 -15.58 -18.99 21.00
CA LEU A 203 -14.47 -19.60 21.74
C LEU A 203 -13.58 -18.57 22.44
N GLY A 204 -13.69 -17.27 22.13
CA GLY A 204 -12.92 -16.19 22.76
C GLY A 204 -11.39 -16.31 22.65
N LEU A 205 -10.89 -17.27 21.86
CA LEU A 205 -9.51 -17.77 21.93
C LEU A 205 -8.50 -16.65 21.68
N THR A 206 -7.88 -16.18 22.76
CA THR A 206 -6.87 -15.12 22.75
C THR A 206 -5.60 -15.68 23.39
N THR A 207 -4.49 -15.70 22.66
CA THR A 207 -3.17 -16.01 23.23
C THR A 207 -2.65 -14.81 24.01
N VAL A 208 -2.08 -15.07 25.19
CA VAL A 208 -1.12 -14.15 25.81
C VAL A 208 0.24 -14.50 25.19
N ASP A 209 0.96 -13.52 24.67
CA ASP A 209 2.26 -13.64 23.99
C ASP A 209 2.29 -14.40 22.64
N GLU A 210 3.48 -14.41 22.02
CA GLU A 210 3.76 -14.95 20.68
C GLU A 210 3.83 -16.49 20.63
N ALA A 211 3.99 -17.16 21.79
CA ALA A 211 4.34 -18.59 21.93
C ALA A 211 3.39 -19.57 21.21
N PHE A 212 2.14 -19.14 20.95
CA PHE A 212 1.13 -19.90 20.23
C PHE A 212 0.49 -19.12 19.07
N GLU A 213 1.16 -18.06 18.57
CA GLU A 213 0.63 -17.23 17.48
C GLU A 213 0.38 -18.07 16.21
N GLY A 214 -0.86 -18.01 15.71
CA GLY A 214 -1.32 -18.84 14.59
C GLY A 214 -2.12 -20.09 14.97
N SER A 215 -2.25 -20.40 16.27
CA SER A 215 -3.19 -21.42 16.77
C SER A 215 -4.64 -21.09 16.40
N TYR A 216 -5.46 -22.11 16.12
CA TYR A 216 -6.85 -21.95 15.69
C TYR A 216 -7.68 -23.19 16.04
N GLY A 217 -9.01 -23.08 16.01
CA GLY A 217 -9.89 -24.21 16.33
C GLY A 217 -11.29 -24.05 15.78
N TRP A 218 -12.13 -25.08 15.93
CA TRP A 218 -13.54 -25.05 15.55
C TRP A 218 -14.45 -25.86 16.49
N TRP A 219 -15.69 -25.37 16.63
CA TRP A 219 -16.79 -26.00 17.36
C TRP A 219 -18.07 -26.00 16.51
N THR A 220 -18.95 -26.98 16.74
CA THR A 220 -20.19 -27.14 15.96
C THR A 220 -21.43 -27.14 16.85
N LYS A 221 -22.13 -26.00 16.91
CA LYS A 221 -23.38 -25.77 17.66
C LYS A 221 -24.52 -26.78 17.44
N LYS A 222 -24.50 -27.53 16.34
CA LYS A 222 -25.36 -28.70 16.11
C LYS A 222 -24.53 -29.87 15.62
N GLY A 223 -24.14 -30.73 16.56
CA GLY A 223 -23.34 -31.92 16.36
C GLY A 223 -23.31 -32.75 17.65
N ASP A 224 -22.22 -33.47 17.85
CA ASP A 224 -21.88 -34.15 19.10
C ASP A 224 -21.39 -33.20 20.22
N GLY A 225 -21.05 -31.95 19.87
CA GLY A 225 -20.59 -30.94 20.84
C GLY A 225 -19.09 -31.02 21.13
N VAL A 226 -18.31 -31.66 20.27
CA VAL A 226 -16.84 -31.70 20.34
C VAL A 226 -16.22 -30.35 19.95
N VAL A 227 -15.20 -29.92 20.69
CA VAL A 227 -14.36 -28.75 20.37
C VAL A 227 -13.02 -29.27 19.83
N ASN A 228 -12.58 -28.77 18.68
CA ASN A 228 -11.27 -29.11 18.11
C ASN A 228 -10.39 -27.87 18.20
N LEU A 229 -9.21 -28.00 18.79
CA LEU A 229 -8.22 -26.94 18.96
C LEU A 229 -6.89 -27.41 18.37
N ILE A 230 -6.27 -26.60 17.53
CA ILE A 230 -4.95 -26.85 16.97
C ILE A 230 -4.01 -25.82 17.56
N PHE A 231 -3.09 -26.28 18.38
CA PHE A 231 -2.05 -25.46 18.99
C PHE A 231 -0.82 -25.47 18.09
N ASN A 232 -0.35 -24.29 17.71
CA ASN A 232 0.86 -24.12 16.91
C ASN A 232 1.93 -23.46 17.78
N SER A 233 2.89 -24.24 18.29
CA SER A 233 3.96 -23.70 19.13
C SER A 233 4.97 -22.94 18.27
N SER A 234 5.25 -21.68 18.63
CA SER A 234 6.37 -20.89 18.12
C SER A 234 7.57 -20.90 19.07
N ASP A 235 7.42 -21.51 20.26
CA ASP A 235 8.45 -21.55 21.29
C ASP A 235 9.57 -22.56 20.93
N TRP A 236 10.74 -22.35 21.53
CA TRP A 236 11.97 -23.12 21.34
C TRP A 236 12.18 -24.20 22.41
N LYS A 237 11.14 -24.47 23.22
CA LYS A 237 11.04 -25.57 24.17
C LYS A 237 9.66 -26.22 24.09
N ASP A 238 9.60 -27.46 24.53
CA ASP A 238 8.34 -28.20 24.70
C ASP A 238 7.53 -27.58 25.85
N VAL A 239 6.22 -27.48 25.67
CA VAL A 239 5.29 -26.76 26.55
C VAL A 239 4.02 -27.57 26.77
N THR A 240 3.55 -27.68 28.02
CA THR A 240 2.29 -28.37 28.36
C THR A 240 1.14 -27.37 28.42
N VAL A 241 0.09 -27.60 27.64
CA VAL A 241 -1.16 -26.81 27.63
C VAL A 241 -2.20 -27.50 28.51
N VAL A 242 -2.70 -26.79 29.53
CA VAL A 242 -3.74 -27.26 30.45
C VAL A 242 -5.07 -26.60 30.08
N ILE A 243 -6.14 -27.40 29.95
CA ILE A 243 -7.48 -26.92 29.56
C ILE A 243 -8.43 -27.02 30.74
N HIS A 244 -9.12 -25.91 31.04
CA HIS A 244 -10.13 -25.83 32.09
C HIS A 244 -11.53 -25.52 31.53
N SER A 245 -12.59 -25.95 32.22
CA SER A 245 -13.97 -25.52 31.97
C SER A 245 -14.73 -25.39 33.28
N GLY A 246 -15.35 -24.23 33.52
CA GLY A 246 -16.05 -23.94 34.77
C GLY A 246 -15.17 -23.94 36.03
N GLY A 247 -13.84 -23.88 35.86
CA GLY A 247 -12.83 -24.00 36.92
C GLY A 247 -12.22 -25.39 37.10
N ASP A 248 -12.80 -26.43 36.51
CA ASP A 248 -12.25 -27.80 36.58
C ASP A 248 -11.27 -28.06 35.43
N THR A 249 -10.12 -28.70 35.71
CA THR A 249 -9.19 -29.18 34.67
C THR A 249 -9.80 -30.36 33.91
N LEU A 250 -9.79 -30.28 32.58
CA LEU A 250 -10.32 -31.29 31.67
C LEU A 250 -9.23 -32.19 31.07
N GLU A 251 -8.16 -31.57 30.58
CA GLU A 251 -7.16 -32.23 29.74
C GLU A 251 -5.82 -31.47 29.79
N GLU A 252 -4.71 -32.19 29.62
CA GLU A 252 -3.35 -31.65 29.56
C GLU A 252 -2.65 -32.21 28.31
N VAL A 253 -1.95 -31.37 27.56
CA VAL A 253 -1.36 -31.72 26.25
C VAL A 253 0.05 -31.16 26.13
N ASP A 254 1.03 -32.03 25.92
CA ASP A 254 2.40 -31.63 25.60
C ASP A 254 2.51 -31.25 24.11
N VAL A 255 2.97 -30.03 23.83
CA VAL A 255 3.23 -29.52 22.48
C VAL A 255 4.73 -29.27 22.33
N ALA A 256 5.35 -29.91 21.34
CA ALA A 256 6.78 -29.82 21.10
C ALA A 256 7.21 -28.46 20.52
N ALA A 257 8.46 -28.08 20.74
CA ALA A 257 9.05 -26.84 20.25
C ALA A 257 8.93 -26.68 18.71
N GLY A 258 8.22 -25.64 18.24
CA GLY A 258 8.12 -25.32 16.81
C GLY A 258 7.21 -26.24 15.98
N GLU A 259 6.45 -27.14 16.61
CA GLU A 259 5.49 -28.03 15.93
C GLU A 259 4.02 -27.63 16.24
N SER A 260 3.09 -28.19 15.46
CA SER A 260 1.64 -28.02 15.69
C SER A 260 1.03 -29.35 16.13
N GLU A 261 0.22 -29.33 17.19
CA GLU A 261 -0.52 -30.51 17.68
C GLU A 261 -2.04 -30.29 17.62
N ASP A 262 -2.74 -31.35 17.20
CA ASP A 262 -4.20 -31.38 16.98
C ASP A 262 -4.90 -32.00 18.20
N LEU A 263 -5.68 -31.22 18.94
CA LEU A 263 -6.46 -31.69 20.10
C LEU A 263 -7.96 -31.73 19.83
N VAL A 264 -8.61 -32.79 20.31
CA VAL A 264 -10.05 -33.04 20.19
C VAL A 264 -10.67 -33.17 21.58
N VAL A 265 -11.12 -32.05 22.15
CA VAL A 265 -11.72 -32.01 23.50
C VAL A 265 -13.15 -32.52 23.46
N GLY A 266 -13.41 -33.63 24.15
CA GLY A 266 -14.68 -34.37 24.08
C GLY A 266 -15.83 -33.82 24.94
N HIS A 267 -17.03 -33.78 24.36
CA HIS A 267 -18.34 -33.64 25.03
C HIS A 267 -18.47 -32.65 26.21
N LEU A 268 -18.31 -31.36 25.93
CA LEU A 268 -18.69 -30.31 26.86
C LEU A 268 -20.17 -29.95 26.72
N TYR A 269 -21.07 -30.77 27.31
CA TYR A 269 -22.32 -30.34 27.98
C TYR A 269 -23.17 -31.52 28.47
N SER A 270 -23.63 -31.47 29.73
CA SER A 270 -24.72 -32.31 30.26
C SER A 270 -25.99 -31.48 30.48
N GLY A 271 -26.83 -31.32 29.45
CA GLY A 271 -27.94 -30.36 29.55
C GLY A 271 -29.00 -30.40 28.43
N SER A 272 -29.80 -31.47 28.38
CA SER A 272 -31.15 -31.55 27.80
C SER A 272 -31.60 -30.48 26.77
N LEU A 273 -31.68 -30.85 25.48
CA LEU A 273 -32.73 -30.32 24.60
C LEU A 273 -33.18 -31.32 23.51
N ASP A 274 -33.72 -32.44 24.00
CA ASP A 274 -34.43 -33.42 23.19
C ASP A 274 -35.81 -32.89 22.79
N ARG A 275 -35.94 -32.36 21.56
CA ARG A 275 -37.16 -32.42 20.71
C ARG A 275 -37.03 -31.62 19.40
N LEU A 276 -36.93 -32.32 18.27
CA LEU A 276 -37.78 -32.15 17.07
C LEU A 276 -37.31 -33.09 15.94
N LYS A 277 -37.75 -34.35 15.99
CA LYS A 277 -37.77 -35.25 14.82
C LYS A 277 -39.18 -35.22 14.22
N ALA A 278 -39.31 -34.74 12.99
CA ALA A 278 -40.50 -34.96 12.16
C ALA A 278 -40.10 -35.04 10.67
N THR A 279 -39.88 -36.27 10.22
CA THR A 279 -40.11 -36.80 8.87
C THR A 279 -40.51 -35.83 7.75
N THR A 280 -39.78 -35.91 6.62
CA THR A 280 -40.33 -36.50 5.37
C THR A 280 -39.20 -36.89 4.42
N SER A 281 -39.42 -37.95 3.63
CA SER A 281 -38.48 -38.51 2.65
C SER A 281 -39.05 -38.36 1.22
N PRO A 282 -38.30 -38.68 0.15
CA PRO A 282 -38.30 -37.85 -1.06
C PRO A 282 -39.25 -38.32 -2.17
N SER A 283 -39.49 -37.44 -3.15
CA SER A 283 -39.99 -37.81 -4.48
C SER A 283 -39.20 -37.12 -5.60
N THR A 284 -39.24 -37.72 -6.78
CA THR A 284 -38.25 -37.57 -7.85
C THR A 284 -38.76 -36.80 -9.08
N SER A 285 -37.79 -36.44 -9.95
CA SER A 285 -37.95 -36.05 -11.36
C SER A 285 -38.28 -34.58 -11.67
N GLY A 286 -37.73 -34.09 -12.79
CA GLY A 286 -37.94 -32.71 -13.28
C GLY A 286 -36.68 -32.10 -13.89
N SER A 287 -36.58 -32.16 -15.22
CA SER A 287 -35.50 -31.54 -15.99
C SER A 287 -35.49 -30.00 -15.88
N THR A 288 -34.43 -29.37 -16.41
CA THR A 288 -34.23 -27.90 -16.49
C THR A 288 -33.79 -27.24 -15.18
N ALA A 289 -34.48 -27.48 -14.05
CA ALA A 289 -34.13 -26.87 -12.77
C ALA A 289 -32.71 -27.22 -12.30
N ALA A 290 -32.28 -28.48 -12.46
CA ALA A 290 -30.93 -28.92 -12.07
C ALA A 290 -29.78 -28.28 -12.90
N LYS A 291 -30.06 -27.83 -14.14
CA LYS A 291 -29.07 -27.11 -14.97
C LYS A 291 -28.94 -25.65 -14.52
N LEU A 292 -30.07 -24.99 -14.25
CA LEU A 292 -30.11 -23.65 -13.66
C LEU A 292 -29.51 -23.63 -12.26
N ALA A 293 -29.81 -24.62 -11.42
CA ALA A 293 -29.20 -24.79 -10.10
C ALA A 293 -27.68 -24.95 -10.22
N LYS A 294 -27.17 -25.89 -11.05
CA LYS A 294 -25.71 -26.00 -11.26
C LYS A 294 -25.08 -24.70 -11.78
N ALA A 295 -25.71 -23.99 -12.71
CA ALA A 295 -25.22 -22.70 -13.19
C ALA A 295 -25.19 -21.65 -12.07
N LEU A 296 -26.22 -21.58 -11.22
CA LEU A 296 -26.27 -20.70 -10.05
C LEU A 296 -25.20 -21.09 -9.02
N THR A 297 -25.07 -22.38 -8.68
CA THR A 297 -24.08 -22.85 -7.70
C THR A 297 -22.65 -22.63 -8.20
N VAL A 298 -22.37 -22.82 -9.50
CA VAL A 298 -21.07 -22.49 -10.09
C VAL A 298 -20.85 -20.97 -10.11
N THR A 299 -21.88 -20.16 -10.38
CA THR A 299 -21.76 -18.69 -10.36
C THR A 299 -21.52 -18.17 -8.94
N VAL A 300 -22.25 -18.68 -7.94
CA VAL A 300 -22.06 -18.34 -6.53
C VAL A 300 -20.71 -18.86 -6.04
N ALA A 301 -20.31 -20.10 -6.34
CA ALA A 301 -18.99 -20.61 -5.97
C ALA A 301 -17.85 -19.83 -6.64
N ALA A 302 -18.02 -19.40 -7.90
CA ALA A 302 -17.06 -18.53 -8.59
C ALA A 302 -17.03 -17.11 -8.01
N GLN A 303 -18.15 -16.55 -7.57
CA GLN A 303 -18.22 -15.25 -6.88
C GLN A 303 -17.65 -15.32 -5.46
N THR A 304 -17.99 -16.34 -4.68
CA THR A 304 -17.44 -16.60 -3.36
C THR A 304 -15.94 -16.88 -3.45
N MET A 305 -15.48 -17.74 -4.38
CA MET A 305 -14.05 -17.85 -4.67
C MET A 305 -13.47 -16.50 -5.08
N ALA A 306 -14.04 -15.76 -6.04
CA ALA A 306 -13.52 -14.44 -6.44
C ALA A 306 -13.50 -13.39 -5.30
N THR A 307 -14.21 -13.62 -4.20
CA THR A 307 -14.30 -12.74 -3.02
C THR A 307 -13.33 -13.18 -1.93
N VAL A 308 -13.33 -14.47 -1.55
CA VAL A 308 -12.30 -15.12 -0.71
C VAL A 308 -10.91 -14.92 -1.33
N ARG A 309 -10.81 -14.97 -2.67
CA ARG A 309 -9.63 -14.57 -3.43
C ARG A 309 -9.19 -13.17 -3.02
N ARG A 310 -10.03 -12.15 -3.18
CA ARG A 310 -9.64 -10.76 -2.88
C ARG A 310 -9.19 -10.58 -1.42
N MET A 311 -9.88 -11.20 -0.45
CA MET A 311 -9.58 -11.00 0.98
C MET A 311 -8.13 -11.35 1.36
N ARG A 312 -7.53 -12.40 0.78
CA ARG A 312 -6.18 -12.86 1.14
C ARG A 312 -5.06 -11.84 0.85
N TYR A 313 -5.31 -10.84 0.00
CA TYR A 313 -4.34 -9.81 -0.39
C TYR A 313 -4.82 -8.37 -0.12
N VAL A 314 -5.87 -8.17 0.70
CA VAL A 314 -6.27 -6.82 1.14
C VAL A 314 -5.28 -6.29 2.17
N ASN A 315 -4.26 -5.56 1.71
CA ASN A 315 -3.40 -4.78 2.59
C ASN A 315 -4.24 -3.78 3.42
N ARG A 316 -3.89 -3.59 4.70
CA ARG A 316 -4.42 -2.56 5.62
C ARG A 316 -4.64 -1.20 4.95
N LYS A 317 -3.75 -0.76 4.05
CA LYS A 317 -3.91 0.51 3.29
C LYS A 317 -5.09 0.50 2.32
N ASN A 318 -5.39 -0.62 1.66
CA ASN A 318 -6.59 -0.75 0.80
C ASN A 318 -7.88 -0.71 1.63
N LEU A 319 -7.89 -1.34 2.81
CA LEU A 319 -9.05 -1.28 3.71
C LEU A 319 -9.28 0.15 4.23
N LEU A 320 -8.21 0.85 4.63
CA LEU A 320 -8.22 2.28 4.97
C LEU A 320 -8.75 3.16 3.82
N ASN A 321 -8.32 2.92 2.59
CA ASN A 321 -8.77 3.70 1.43
C ASN A 321 -10.26 3.47 1.12
N VAL A 322 -10.74 2.22 1.19
CA VAL A 322 -12.15 1.88 0.90
C VAL A 322 -13.09 2.37 2.00
N ILE A 323 -12.82 2.01 3.26
CA ILE A 323 -13.70 2.34 4.39
C ILE A 323 -13.52 3.81 4.78
N GLY A 324 -12.28 4.26 4.98
CA GLY A 324 -11.97 5.65 5.33
C GLY A 324 -12.40 6.63 4.23
N GLY A 325 -12.20 6.27 2.94
CA GLY A 325 -12.69 7.06 1.82
C GLY A 325 -14.22 7.18 1.78
N ALA A 326 -14.94 6.09 2.04
CA ALA A 326 -16.41 6.12 2.13
C ALA A 326 -16.91 7.00 3.30
N VAL A 327 -16.29 6.87 4.48
CA VAL A 327 -16.61 7.68 5.68
C VAL A 327 -16.31 9.17 5.42
N ILE A 328 -15.14 9.51 4.88
CA ILE A 328 -14.78 10.90 4.53
C ILE A 328 -15.77 11.47 3.49
N ASN A 329 -16.14 10.71 2.46
CA ASN A 329 -17.09 11.17 1.45
C ASN A 329 -18.50 11.37 2.01
N ALA A 330 -18.93 10.56 2.98
CA ALA A 330 -20.19 10.76 3.69
C ALA A 330 -20.14 12.02 4.59
N LEU A 331 -19.05 12.20 5.35
CA LEU A 331 -18.86 13.37 6.21
C LEU A 331 -18.75 14.69 5.40
N LYS A 332 -18.12 14.66 4.22
CA LYS A 332 -18.05 15.80 3.28
C LYS A 332 -19.44 16.28 2.81
N GLN A 333 -20.52 15.49 2.93
CA GLN A 333 -21.89 15.93 2.61
C GLN A 333 -22.50 16.83 3.69
N LEU A 334 -21.94 16.88 4.91
CA LEU A 334 -22.44 17.74 5.98
C LEU A 334 -21.98 19.19 5.73
N PRO A 335 -22.88 20.20 5.65
CA PRO A 335 -22.51 21.57 5.25
C PRO A 335 -21.41 22.22 6.11
N ILE A 336 -21.40 21.95 7.42
CA ILE A 336 -20.40 22.47 8.35
C ILE A 336 -19.02 21.84 8.09
N VAL A 337 -18.98 20.52 7.85
CA VAL A 337 -17.75 19.78 7.52
C VAL A 337 -17.23 20.22 6.15
N SER A 338 -18.10 20.31 5.14
CA SER A 338 -17.76 20.80 3.80
C SER A 338 -17.12 22.20 3.84
N SER A 339 -17.75 23.14 4.56
CA SER A 339 -17.23 24.50 4.75
C SER A 339 -15.86 24.50 5.44
N LYS A 340 -15.66 23.66 6.48
CA LYS A 340 -14.39 23.60 7.21
C LYS A 340 -13.28 22.91 6.41
N VAL A 341 -13.59 21.82 5.71
CA VAL A 341 -12.66 21.16 4.78
C VAL A 341 -12.25 22.13 3.68
N ALA A 342 -13.17 22.92 3.10
CA ALA A 342 -12.83 23.94 2.12
C ALA A 342 -11.89 25.03 2.67
N GLN A 343 -12.04 25.43 3.94
CA GLN A 343 -11.10 26.35 4.59
C GLN A 343 -9.69 25.76 4.74
N GLU A 344 -9.58 24.51 5.18
CA GLU A 344 -8.26 23.87 5.36
C GLU A 344 -7.59 23.55 4.01
N MET A 345 -8.35 23.07 3.01
CA MET A 345 -7.85 22.91 1.64
C MET A 345 -7.33 24.23 1.06
N LYS A 346 -7.97 25.37 1.37
CA LYS A 346 -7.50 26.69 0.92
C LYS A 346 -6.20 27.13 1.59
N LYS A 347 -5.92 26.71 2.82
CA LYS A 347 -4.60 26.94 3.45
C LYS A 347 -3.52 26.12 2.75
N ILE A 348 -3.82 24.83 2.52
CA ILE A 348 -2.93 23.90 1.82
C ILE A 348 -2.64 24.41 0.39
N GLU A 349 -3.65 24.92 -0.34
CA GLU A 349 -3.46 25.57 -1.64
C GLU A 349 -2.47 26.74 -1.53
N ALA A 350 -2.63 27.62 -0.54
CA ALA A 350 -1.74 28.76 -0.34
C ALA A 350 -0.30 28.35 0.05
N GLU A 351 -0.14 27.30 0.86
CA GLU A 351 1.17 26.75 1.24
C GLU A 351 1.88 26.08 0.06
N VAL A 352 1.15 25.28 -0.74
CA VAL A 352 1.68 24.65 -1.96
C VAL A 352 2.01 25.71 -3.02
N GLU A 353 1.18 26.75 -3.18
CA GLU A 353 1.47 27.86 -4.09
C GLU A 353 2.67 28.69 -3.64
N HIS A 354 2.81 28.95 -2.34
CA HIS A 354 4.01 29.60 -1.81
C HIS A 354 5.26 28.73 -1.99
N SER A 355 5.16 27.41 -1.80
CA SER A 355 6.27 26.48 -2.00
C SER A 355 6.73 26.41 -3.47
N LEU A 356 5.78 26.36 -4.41
CA LEU A 356 6.06 26.26 -5.85
C LEU A 356 6.44 27.59 -6.50
N LYS A 357 5.77 28.69 -6.15
CA LYS A 357 5.89 30.00 -6.83
C LYS A 357 6.54 31.09 -5.99
N GLY A 358 6.54 30.97 -4.66
CA GLY A 358 7.09 32.00 -3.75
C GLY A 358 8.61 32.21 -3.88
N LYS A 359 9.31 31.27 -4.54
CA LYS A 359 10.73 31.37 -4.89
C LYS A 359 11.00 31.25 -6.41
N ASP A 360 9.99 31.39 -7.26
CA ASP A 360 10.14 31.19 -8.70
C ASP A 360 11.12 32.22 -9.32
N PRO A 361 12.30 31.80 -9.81
CA PRO A 361 13.28 32.71 -10.41
C PRO A 361 12.83 33.27 -11.78
N LEU A 362 11.73 32.76 -12.34
CA LEU A 362 11.12 33.21 -13.58
C LEU A 362 9.99 34.24 -13.33
N ALA A 363 9.31 34.18 -12.19
CA ALA A 363 8.25 35.13 -11.82
C ALA A 363 8.71 36.60 -11.76
N ALA A 364 9.99 36.84 -11.46
CA ALA A 364 10.60 38.18 -11.53
C ALA A 364 11.07 38.58 -12.95
N LYS A 365 11.11 37.63 -13.90
CA LYS A 365 11.61 37.81 -15.28
C LYS A 365 10.51 37.88 -16.33
N MET A 366 9.30 37.42 -16.01
CA MET A 366 8.14 37.40 -16.91
C MET A 366 7.01 38.26 -16.38
N GLU A 367 6.51 39.18 -17.21
CA GLU A 367 5.19 39.79 -16.98
C GLU A 367 4.11 38.69 -17.15
N LYS A 368 3.15 38.65 -16.21
CA LYS A 368 2.07 37.65 -16.23
C LYS A 368 1.07 37.96 -17.35
N LEU A 369 1.10 37.15 -18.41
CA LEU A 369 0.22 37.30 -19.57
C LEU A 369 -1.15 36.66 -19.31
N TYR A 370 -2.08 37.45 -18.77
CA TYR A 370 -3.50 37.06 -18.59
C TYR A 370 -4.34 37.17 -19.87
N ALA A 371 -3.81 37.80 -20.92
CA ALA A 371 -4.45 37.97 -22.22
C ALA A 371 -3.41 38.04 -23.34
N LEU A 372 -3.85 37.90 -24.60
CA LEU A 372 -2.98 38.15 -25.75
C LEU A 372 -2.49 39.60 -25.75
N PRO A 373 -1.18 39.87 -25.92
CA PRO A 373 -0.66 41.23 -26.05
C PRO A 373 -1.32 41.99 -27.21
N ALA A 374 -1.72 43.24 -26.97
CA ALA A 374 -2.38 44.08 -27.99
C ALA A 374 -1.50 44.38 -29.22
N LYS A 375 -0.19 44.15 -29.12
CA LYS A 375 0.79 44.14 -30.21
C LYS A 375 1.78 43.00 -29.96
N GLY A 376 2.22 42.33 -31.03
CA GLY A 376 3.25 41.30 -30.93
C GLY A 376 4.55 41.84 -30.30
N MET A 377 5.23 41.00 -29.53
CA MET A 377 6.58 41.31 -29.04
C MET A 377 7.55 41.36 -30.23
N ASN A 378 8.55 42.24 -30.16
CA ASN A 378 9.64 42.26 -31.14
C ASN A 378 10.48 40.97 -31.06
N ASP A 379 10.81 40.39 -32.20
CA ASP A 379 11.46 39.08 -32.32
C ASP A 379 12.78 38.98 -31.54
N GLU A 380 13.65 39.99 -31.61
CA GLU A 380 14.92 40.01 -30.86
C GLU A 380 14.68 39.98 -29.35
N LYS A 381 13.70 40.75 -28.86
CA LYS A 381 13.30 40.75 -27.44
C LYS A 381 12.69 39.41 -27.03
N LEU A 382 11.88 38.79 -27.90
CA LEU A 382 11.25 37.49 -27.63
C LEU A 382 12.29 36.37 -27.58
N VAL A 383 13.18 36.29 -28.57
CA VAL A 383 14.27 35.31 -28.62
C VAL A 383 15.23 35.51 -27.45
N LYS A 384 15.55 36.77 -27.09
CA LYS A 384 16.35 37.06 -25.90
C LYS A 384 15.65 36.58 -24.63
N LEU A 385 14.37 36.91 -24.42
CA LEU A 385 13.59 36.45 -23.26
C LEU A 385 13.57 34.92 -23.19
N MET A 386 13.28 34.22 -24.30
CA MET A 386 13.32 32.76 -24.34
C MET A 386 14.71 32.19 -24.02
N THR A 387 15.78 32.86 -24.44
CA THR A 387 17.17 32.49 -24.10
C THR A 387 17.48 32.71 -22.62
N ASP A 388 17.07 33.85 -22.06
CA ASP A 388 17.28 34.21 -20.65
C ASP A 388 16.48 33.30 -19.68
N LEU A 389 15.35 32.74 -20.15
CA LEU A 389 14.54 31.73 -19.46
C LEU A 389 15.15 30.32 -19.59
N ALA A 390 15.57 29.93 -20.79
CA ALA A 390 16.21 28.64 -21.04
C ALA A 390 17.58 28.50 -20.36
N GLY A 391 18.31 29.61 -20.20
CA GLY A 391 19.62 29.66 -19.56
C GLY A 391 19.59 29.79 -18.05
N ASN A 392 18.44 29.63 -17.37
CA ASN A 392 18.38 29.83 -15.92
C ASN A 392 17.19 29.14 -15.21
N SER A 393 17.24 27.81 -15.13
CA SER A 393 16.48 27.01 -14.17
C SER A 393 17.22 25.69 -13.86
N ASP A 394 18.25 25.81 -13.02
CA ASP A 394 18.93 24.68 -12.35
C ASP A 394 19.63 23.68 -13.33
N ASP A 395 20.78 24.08 -13.87
CA ASP A 395 21.62 23.30 -14.81
C ASP A 395 22.22 21.98 -14.22
N LYS A 396 21.77 21.55 -13.03
CA LYS A 396 22.05 20.25 -12.41
C LYS A 396 21.98 19.07 -13.38
N TRP A 397 21.08 19.09 -14.36
CA TRP A 397 20.97 18.04 -15.36
C TRP A 397 22.19 17.99 -16.30
N ARG A 398 22.81 19.14 -16.64
CA ARG A 398 24.09 19.19 -17.37
C ARG A 398 25.18 18.60 -16.49
N ASP A 399 25.21 18.98 -15.22
CA ASP A 399 26.19 18.47 -14.25
C ASP A 399 25.98 17.01 -13.85
N GLY A 400 24.90 16.35 -14.30
CA GLY A 400 24.61 14.95 -14.03
C GLY A 400 24.22 14.70 -12.57
N LEU A 401 23.48 15.64 -11.99
CA LEU A 401 23.00 15.64 -10.61
C LEU A 401 21.51 15.29 -10.50
N VAL A 402 20.87 14.81 -11.57
CA VAL A 402 19.41 14.60 -11.64
C VAL A 402 19.09 13.18 -12.10
N SER A 403 18.41 12.42 -11.25
CA SER A 403 17.90 11.07 -11.53
C SER A 403 17.02 11.06 -12.79
N GLY A 404 17.40 10.24 -13.78
CA GLY A 404 16.65 10.11 -15.03
C GLY A 404 16.58 11.42 -15.80
N ALA A 405 15.38 12.01 -15.90
CA ALA A 405 15.04 13.28 -16.57
C ALA A 405 15.63 13.46 -17.99
N VAL A 406 16.92 13.81 -18.09
CA VAL A 406 17.70 14.00 -19.32
C VAL A 406 18.62 12.81 -19.54
N TYR A 407 18.35 12.04 -20.60
CA TYR A 407 18.97 10.73 -20.81
C TYR A 407 20.30 10.78 -21.58
N HIS A 408 20.49 11.77 -22.48
CA HIS A 408 21.73 12.00 -23.23
C HIS A 408 22.39 13.34 -22.88
N GLY A 409 21.77 14.45 -23.30
CA GLY A 409 22.12 15.82 -22.90
C GLY A 409 23.50 16.34 -23.32
N GLU A 410 24.30 15.57 -24.05
CA GLU A 410 25.53 16.05 -24.71
C GLU A 410 25.18 17.01 -25.86
N GLU A 411 25.97 18.09 -26.01
CA GLU A 411 25.65 19.25 -26.83
C GLU A 411 25.64 18.94 -28.33
N ASP A 412 26.59 18.15 -28.81
CA ASP A 412 26.72 17.69 -30.20
C ASP A 412 25.51 16.86 -30.65
N HIS A 413 24.97 16.01 -29.75
CA HIS A 413 23.77 15.23 -30.00
C HIS A 413 22.53 16.13 -30.03
N LEU A 414 22.39 17.03 -29.04
CA LEU A 414 21.30 18.00 -29.01
C LEU A 414 21.30 18.91 -30.24
N GLU A 415 22.46 19.35 -30.74
CA GLU A 415 22.58 20.17 -31.94
C GLU A 415 22.00 19.45 -33.18
N VAL A 416 22.30 18.16 -33.35
CA VAL A 416 21.74 17.34 -34.44
C VAL A 416 20.23 17.18 -34.30
N LEU A 417 19.72 16.92 -33.09
CA LEU A 417 18.27 16.79 -32.88
C LEU A 417 17.53 18.11 -33.10
N ASN A 418 18.11 19.24 -32.69
CA ASN A 418 17.56 20.58 -32.92
C ASN A 418 17.52 20.93 -34.42
N LYS A 419 18.57 20.58 -35.18
CA LYS A 419 18.59 20.73 -36.64
C LYS A 419 17.54 19.84 -37.32
N ALA A 420 17.41 18.57 -36.90
CA ALA A 420 16.38 17.67 -37.40
C ALA A 420 14.96 18.19 -37.09
N TYR A 421 14.72 18.70 -35.89
CA TYR A 421 13.46 19.33 -35.52
C TYR A 421 13.15 20.55 -36.42
N ALA A 422 14.11 21.45 -36.59
CA ALA A 422 13.92 22.67 -37.40
C ALA A 422 13.53 22.36 -38.85
N LEU A 423 14.23 21.40 -39.49
CA LEU A 423 13.96 20.96 -40.86
C LEU A 423 12.54 20.41 -41.08
N PHE A 424 11.94 19.80 -40.04
CA PHE A 424 10.64 19.14 -40.11
C PHE A 424 9.55 19.84 -39.27
N SER A 425 9.82 21.05 -38.79
CA SER A 425 9.00 21.83 -37.83
C SER A 425 7.52 22.00 -38.22
N VAL A 426 7.21 22.09 -39.51
CA VAL A 426 5.83 22.29 -40.03
C VAL A 426 5.12 20.98 -40.41
N THR A 427 5.77 19.82 -40.25
CA THR A 427 5.26 18.56 -40.81
C THR A 427 4.26 17.86 -39.89
N ASN A 428 3.21 17.29 -40.49
CA ASN A 428 2.15 16.57 -39.77
C ASN A 428 1.92 15.18 -40.39
N PRO A 429 2.29 14.06 -39.73
CA PRO A 429 2.14 12.70 -40.25
C PRO A 429 0.74 12.32 -40.74
N LEU A 430 -0.31 13.02 -40.28
CA LEU A 430 -1.70 12.84 -40.73
C LEU A 430 -1.85 12.98 -42.27
N HIS A 431 -1.03 13.83 -42.90
CA HIS A 431 -1.04 14.05 -44.35
C HIS A 431 0.17 13.34 -44.97
N ALA A 432 0.06 12.01 -45.10
CA ALA A 432 1.14 11.15 -45.59
C ALA A 432 1.49 11.38 -47.08
N ASP A 433 0.57 11.98 -47.83
CA ASP A 433 0.74 12.49 -49.20
C ASP A 433 1.67 13.72 -49.25
N LEU A 434 1.53 14.65 -48.30
CA LEU A 434 2.35 15.87 -48.21
C LEU A 434 3.72 15.62 -47.57
N TRP A 435 3.78 14.75 -46.56
CA TRP A 435 5.00 14.48 -45.79
C TRP A 435 5.35 12.96 -45.72
N PRO A 436 5.63 12.32 -46.88
CA PRO A 436 6.01 10.91 -46.92
C PRO A 436 7.34 10.62 -46.21
N ALA A 437 8.26 11.59 -46.17
CA ALA A 437 9.53 11.46 -45.45
C ALA A 437 9.35 11.21 -43.94
N VAL A 438 8.38 11.87 -43.32
CA VAL A 438 8.09 11.70 -41.89
C VAL A 438 7.43 10.35 -41.62
N ASN A 439 6.54 9.91 -42.52
CA ASN A 439 5.95 8.58 -42.44
C ASN A 439 7.02 7.47 -42.61
N LYS A 440 8.03 7.67 -43.46
CA LYS A 440 9.22 6.82 -43.53
C LYS A 440 10.00 6.81 -42.21
N PHE A 441 10.23 7.97 -41.60
CA PHE A 441 10.91 8.06 -40.30
C PHE A 441 10.18 7.29 -39.20
N GLU A 442 8.86 7.43 -39.10
CA GLU A 442 8.05 6.66 -38.14
C GLU A 442 8.14 5.16 -38.41
N ALA A 443 7.97 4.73 -39.66
CA ALA A 443 8.07 3.33 -40.03
C ALA A 443 9.45 2.73 -39.71
N GLU A 444 10.54 3.45 -39.96
CA GLU A 444 11.89 3.00 -39.68
C GLU A 444 12.24 3.02 -38.19
N VAL A 445 11.76 4.00 -37.41
CA VAL A 445 11.90 4.00 -35.94
C VAL A 445 11.16 2.80 -35.34
N ILE A 446 9.94 2.51 -35.81
CA ILE A 446 9.18 1.32 -35.41
C ILE A 446 9.95 0.05 -35.80
N ALA A 447 10.49 -0.04 -37.02
CA ALA A 447 11.20 -1.23 -37.50
C ALA A 447 12.53 -1.47 -36.76
N MET A 448 13.32 -0.42 -36.49
CA MET A 448 14.55 -0.52 -35.69
C MET A 448 14.24 -0.95 -34.25
N THR A 449 13.22 -0.35 -33.62
CA THR A 449 12.80 -0.71 -32.26
C THR A 449 12.24 -2.13 -32.19
N ALA A 450 11.44 -2.53 -33.19
CA ALA A 450 10.98 -3.91 -33.35
C ALA A 450 12.15 -4.88 -33.45
N SER A 451 13.16 -4.57 -34.28
CA SER A 451 14.37 -5.38 -34.45
C SER A 451 15.11 -5.64 -33.13
N LEU A 452 15.22 -4.62 -32.26
CA LEU A 452 15.83 -4.74 -30.93
C LEU A 452 15.03 -5.65 -29.98
N MET A 453 13.70 -5.73 -30.14
CA MET A 453 12.80 -6.53 -29.29
C MET A 453 12.44 -7.90 -29.91
N ASN A 454 12.96 -8.25 -31.08
CA ASN A 454 12.19 -9.12 -31.97
C ASN A 454 12.24 -10.62 -31.64
N GLY A 455 13.29 -11.10 -30.99
CA GLY A 455 13.55 -12.54 -30.86
C GLY A 455 13.69 -13.31 -32.19
N GLY A 456 13.69 -12.62 -33.34
CA GLY A 456 13.63 -13.20 -34.69
C GLY A 456 12.28 -13.12 -35.43
N HIS A 457 11.23 -12.55 -34.83
CA HIS A 457 9.87 -12.57 -35.38
C HIS A 457 9.58 -11.51 -36.47
N LYS A 458 9.63 -11.89 -37.75
CA LYS A 458 9.36 -10.96 -38.88
C LYS A 458 7.97 -10.28 -38.89
N GLU A 459 7.04 -10.72 -38.04
CA GLU A 459 5.67 -10.20 -37.95
C GLU A 459 5.49 -9.04 -36.95
N VAL A 460 6.46 -8.82 -36.05
CA VAL A 460 6.36 -7.76 -35.02
C VAL A 460 6.22 -6.40 -35.69
N CYS A 461 5.23 -5.65 -35.26
CA CYS A 461 4.86 -4.37 -35.85
C CYS A 461 4.33 -3.41 -34.79
N GLY A 462 4.30 -2.11 -35.07
CA GLY A 462 3.95 -1.12 -34.06
C GLY A 462 3.48 0.21 -34.62
N THR A 463 3.50 1.21 -33.75
CA THR A 463 3.22 2.63 -34.05
C THR A 463 4.08 3.52 -33.15
N LEU A 464 4.55 4.66 -33.69
CA LEU A 464 5.13 5.72 -32.87
C LEU A 464 4.00 6.47 -32.13
N SER A 465 4.20 6.73 -30.84
CA SER A 465 3.30 7.45 -29.94
C SER A 465 4.02 8.66 -29.32
N SER A 466 3.30 9.52 -28.59
CA SER A 466 3.85 10.68 -27.89
C SER A 466 4.71 10.33 -26.65
N GLY A 467 4.64 9.10 -26.15
CA GLY A 467 5.36 8.71 -24.93
C GLY A 467 4.86 7.39 -24.33
N GLY A 468 5.60 6.83 -23.36
CA GLY A 468 5.29 5.56 -22.73
C GLY A 468 3.87 5.46 -22.16
N THR A 469 3.34 6.56 -21.62
CA THR A 469 1.94 6.65 -21.16
C THR A 469 0.94 6.41 -22.29
N GLU A 470 1.15 6.97 -23.49
CA GLU A 470 0.30 6.69 -24.65
C GLU A 470 0.54 5.26 -25.15
N SER A 471 1.78 4.78 -25.19
CA SER A 471 2.09 3.39 -25.56
C SER A 471 1.37 2.36 -24.67
N ILE A 472 1.38 2.55 -23.35
CA ILE A 472 0.67 1.70 -22.37
C ILE A 472 -0.85 1.83 -22.55
N PHE A 473 -1.37 3.05 -22.75
CA PHE A 473 -2.80 3.26 -23.01
C PHE A 473 -3.25 2.55 -24.28
N LEU A 474 -2.50 2.69 -25.37
CA LEU A 474 -2.79 2.08 -26.66
C LEU A 474 -2.71 0.55 -26.58
N ALA A 475 -1.70 -0.02 -25.91
CA ALA A 475 -1.63 -1.45 -25.64
C ALA A 475 -2.87 -1.94 -24.87
N THR A 476 -3.26 -1.21 -23.82
CA THR A 476 -4.42 -1.51 -22.98
C THR A 476 -5.75 -1.45 -23.77
N LYS A 477 -5.97 -0.39 -24.55
CA LYS A 477 -7.13 -0.25 -25.46
C LYS A 477 -7.17 -1.37 -26.48
N THR A 478 -6.03 -1.70 -27.08
CA THR A 478 -5.91 -2.75 -28.10
C THR A 478 -6.28 -4.11 -27.52
N HIS A 479 -5.77 -4.48 -26.34
CA HIS A 479 -6.14 -5.72 -25.67
C HIS A 479 -7.64 -5.74 -25.31
N ARG A 480 -8.20 -4.63 -24.83
CA ARG A 480 -9.64 -4.53 -24.55
C ARG A 480 -10.50 -4.84 -25.77
N GLU A 481 -10.19 -4.25 -26.91
CA GLU A 481 -10.96 -4.47 -28.14
C GLU A 481 -10.69 -5.84 -28.79
N TYR A 482 -9.43 -6.30 -28.80
CA TYR A 482 -9.03 -7.61 -29.32
C TYR A 482 -9.72 -8.74 -28.54
N PHE A 483 -9.67 -8.73 -27.20
CA PHE A 483 -10.28 -9.78 -26.38
C PHE A 483 -11.81 -9.67 -26.28
N ARG A 484 -12.39 -8.47 -26.44
CA ARG A 484 -13.83 -8.32 -26.70
C ARG A 484 -14.24 -9.01 -27.98
N HIS A 485 -13.48 -8.85 -29.07
CA HIS A 485 -13.76 -9.50 -30.35
C HIS A 485 -13.52 -11.02 -30.31
N LYS A 486 -12.39 -11.45 -29.74
CA LYS A 486 -11.95 -12.85 -29.71
C LYS A 486 -12.75 -13.73 -28.73
N HIS A 487 -13.14 -13.20 -27.58
CA HIS A 487 -13.78 -13.97 -26.49
C HIS A 487 -15.08 -13.37 -25.95
N GLY A 488 -15.58 -12.25 -26.51
CA GLY A 488 -16.83 -11.63 -26.04
C GLY A 488 -16.74 -10.93 -24.68
N ILE A 489 -15.53 -10.67 -24.17
CA ILE A 489 -15.33 -10.12 -22.82
C ILE A 489 -15.84 -8.66 -22.76
N THR A 490 -16.86 -8.44 -21.94
CA THR A 490 -17.49 -7.12 -21.72
C THR A 490 -17.14 -6.47 -20.39
N LYS A 491 -16.61 -7.23 -19.42
CA LYS A 491 -16.17 -6.75 -18.10
C LYS A 491 -14.68 -7.05 -17.89
N PRO A 492 -13.78 -6.46 -18.69
CA PRO A 492 -12.38 -6.84 -18.76
C PRO A 492 -11.63 -6.61 -17.44
N GLU A 493 -10.70 -7.52 -17.15
CA GLU A 493 -9.77 -7.46 -16.03
C GLU A 493 -8.32 -7.44 -16.53
N ILE A 494 -7.46 -6.64 -15.89
CA ILE A 494 -6.00 -6.63 -16.13
C ILE A 494 -5.30 -6.92 -14.81
N ILE A 495 -4.26 -7.74 -14.83
CA ILE A 495 -3.46 -8.07 -13.65
C ILE A 495 -2.10 -7.40 -13.77
N ALA A 496 -1.71 -6.62 -12.76
CA ALA A 496 -0.44 -5.87 -12.74
C ALA A 496 0.17 -5.88 -11.33
N CYS A 497 1.49 -5.84 -11.24
CA CYS A 497 2.16 -5.65 -9.95
C CYS A 497 1.86 -4.26 -9.35
N VAL A 498 1.96 -4.13 -8.03
CA VAL A 498 2.01 -2.82 -7.34
C VAL A 498 3.17 -1.92 -7.84
N THR A 499 4.25 -2.51 -8.37
CA THR A 499 5.38 -1.77 -8.98
C THR A 499 5.15 -1.31 -10.42
N ALA A 500 4.04 -1.72 -11.05
CA ALA A 500 3.72 -1.32 -12.42
C ALA A 500 3.48 0.20 -12.54
N HIS A 501 3.93 0.79 -13.65
CA HIS A 501 3.86 2.23 -13.88
C HIS A 501 2.42 2.76 -13.85
N ALA A 502 2.17 3.87 -13.14
CA ALA A 502 0.83 4.44 -12.91
C ALA A 502 0.02 4.81 -14.18
N ALA A 503 0.63 4.74 -15.36
CA ALA A 503 -0.08 4.79 -16.63
C ALA A 503 -1.06 3.62 -16.83
N ILE A 504 -0.81 2.43 -16.26
CA ILE A 504 -1.78 1.31 -16.36
C ILE A 504 -3.04 1.58 -15.53
N ASP A 505 -2.89 2.18 -14.35
CA ASP A 505 -4.01 2.64 -13.51
C ASP A 505 -4.85 3.68 -14.27
N LYS A 506 -4.20 4.72 -14.79
CA LYS A 506 -4.84 5.76 -15.61
C LYS A 506 -5.53 5.20 -16.87
N ALA A 507 -4.90 4.25 -17.56
CA ALA A 507 -5.49 3.61 -18.73
C ALA A 507 -6.71 2.77 -18.35
N CYS A 508 -6.65 2.02 -17.25
CA CYS A 508 -7.76 1.20 -16.77
C CYS A 508 -8.95 2.05 -16.32
N GLU A 509 -8.70 3.17 -15.61
CA GLU A 509 -9.71 4.14 -15.21
C GLU A 509 -10.47 4.70 -16.43
N ILE A 510 -9.74 5.30 -17.38
CA ILE A 510 -10.32 5.93 -18.59
C ILE A 510 -11.05 4.91 -19.46
N LEU A 511 -10.55 3.66 -19.54
CA LEU A 511 -11.10 2.62 -20.40
C LEU A 511 -12.18 1.76 -19.71
N GLY A 512 -12.52 2.02 -18.44
CA GLY A 512 -13.49 1.24 -17.68
C GLY A 512 -13.09 -0.23 -17.48
N ILE A 513 -11.79 -0.49 -17.32
CA ILE A 513 -11.20 -1.82 -17.12
C ILE A 513 -10.92 -2.00 -15.63
N LYS A 514 -11.22 -3.18 -15.08
CA LYS A 514 -10.90 -3.48 -13.69
C LYS A 514 -9.43 -3.89 -13.57
N LEU A 515 -8.62 -3.03 -12.96
CA LEU A 515 -7.24 -3.35 -12.62
C LEU A 515 -7.17 -4.17 -11.32
N ILE A 516 -6.44 -5.28 -11.35
CA ILE A 516 -6.14 -6.14 -10.20
C ILE A 516 -4.65 -5.95 -9.89
N LYS A 517 -4.36 -5.22 -8.81
CA LYS A 517 -2.99 -5.07 -8.29
C LYS A 517 -2.62 -6.30 -7.45
N VAL A 518 -1.58 -7.02 -7.87
CA VAL A 518 -0.94 -8.10 -7.08
C VAL A 518 0.29 -7.57 -6.35
N PRO A 519 0.68 -8.14 -5.20
CA PRO A 519 1.89 -7.75 -4.50
C PRO A 519 3.16 -8.00 -5.32
N MET A 520 4.24 -7.34 -4.92
CA MET A 520 5.60 -7.75 -5.27
C MET A 520 6.11 -8.73 -4.22
N ASP A 521 6.99 -9.64 -4.63
CA ASP A 521 7.79 -10.43 -3.70
C ASP A 521 8.70 -9.49 -2.87
N PRO A 522 8.72 -9.58 -1.53
CA PRO A 522 9.40 -8.60 -0.68
C PRO A 522 10.94 -8.71 -0.72
N LYS A 523 11.50 -9.81 -1.24
CA LYS A 523 12.96 -10.02 -1.33
C LYS A 523 13.50 -9.61 -2.69
N THR A 524 12.82 -10.00 -3.76
CA THR A 524 13.24 -9.78 -5.14
C THR A 524 12.64 -8.53 -5.77
N LEU A 525 11.58 -7.95 -5.19
CA LEU A 525 10.86 -6.75 -5.65
C LEU A 525 10.33 -6.85 -7.09
N LYS A 526 10.08 -8.09 -7.52
CA LYS A 526 9.41 -8.50 -8.76
C LYS A 526 7.96 -8.89 -8.46
N VAL A 527 7.14 -8.99 -9.50
CA VAL A 527 5.74 -9.48 -9.37
C VAL A 527 5.66 -10.87 -8.71
N ASP A 528 4.74 -11.03 -7.76
CA ASP A 528 4.39 -12.34 -7.18
C ASP A 528 3.63 -13.19 -8.21
N LEU A 529 4.32 -14.18 -8.78
CA LEU A 529 3.76 -15.11 -9.75
C LEU A 529 2.64 -16.00 -9.18
N ALA A 530 2.63 -16.32 -7.88
CA ALA A 530 1.56 -17.10 -7.26
C ALA A 530 0.28 -16.26 -7.17
N ALA A 531 0.39 -15.01 -6.74
CA ALA A 531 -0.72 -14.05 -6.75
C ALA A 531 -1.23 -13.79 -8.18
N VAL A 532 -0.36 -13.70 -9.19
CA VAL A 532 -0.78 -13.63 -10.61
C VAL A 532 -1.55 -14.87 -11.03
N ARG A 533 -0.97 -16.08 -10.91
CA ARG A 533 -1.59 -17.36 -11.33
C ARG A 533 -3.02 -17.50 -10.84
N TRP A 534 -3.21 -17.19 -9.57
CA TRP A 534 -4.49 -17.36 -8.91
C TRP A 534 -5.47 -16.23 -9.22
N SER A 535 -4.99 -15.01 -9.53
CA SER A 535 -5.83 -13.85 -9.86
C SER A 535 -6.47 -13.94 -11.25
N ILE A 536 -5.96 -14.81 -12.14
CA ILE A 536 -6.51 -15.03 -13.47
C ILE A 536 -7.97 -15.52 -13.39
N SER A 537 -8.80 -14.95 -14.26
CA SER A 537 -10.23 -15.23 -14.41
C SER A 537 -10.62 -15.25 -15.89
N ALA A 538 -11.84 -15.72 -16.19
CA ALA A 538 -12.39 -15.68 -17.55
C ALA A 538 -12.61 -14.26 -18.12
N ASN A 539 -12.44 -13.22 -17.30
CA ASN A 539 -12.47 -11.81 -17.75
C ASN A 539 -11.06 -11.22 -17.94
N THR A 540 -9.99 -11.92 -17.57
CA THR A 540 -8.62 -11.42 -17.71
C THR A 540 -8.26 -11.28 -19.19
N ILE A 541 -7.88 -10.07 -19.62
CA ILE A 541 -7.50 -9.78 -21.01
C ILE A 541 -5.99 -9.60 -21.19
N MET A 542 -5.28 -9.25 -20.12
CA MET A 542 -3.86 -8.90 -20.18
C MET A 542 -3.18 -9.05 -18.82
N LEU A 543 -2.02 -9.68 -18.81
CA LEU A 543 -1.02 -9.57 -17.75
C LEU A 543 -0.10 -8.38 -18.07
N TYR A 544 0.20 -7.55 -17.08
CA TYR A 544 1.14 -6.43 -17.19
C TYR A 544 2.42 -6.77 -16.42
N SER A 545 3.56 -6.49 -17.05
CA SER A 545 4.90 -6.75 -16.52
C SER A 545 5.83 -5.59 -16.84
N SER A 546 6.93 -5.44 -16.09
CA SER A 546 7.89 -4.37 -16.32
C SER A 546 9.32 -4.87 -16.52
N ALA A 547 10.02 -4.24 -17.48
CA ALA A 547 11.39 -4.57 -17.87
C ALA A 547 12.24 -3.28 -18.00
N PRO A 548 12.82 -2.76 -16.91
CA PRO A 548 12.49 -3.04 -15.51
C PRO A 548 11.32 -2.17 -15.00
N ASN A 549 10.85 -2.45 -13.78
CA ASN A 549 9.96 -1.54 -13.06
C ASN A 549 10.67 -0.24 -12.68
N PHE A 550 9.93 0.87 -12.71
CA PHE A 550 10.46 2.20 -12.39
C PHE A 550 10.94 2.34 -10.94
N PRO A 551 10.21 1.87 -9.90
CA PRO A 551 10.61 2.14 -8.51
C PRO A 551 11.97 1.53 -8.16
N HIS A 552 12.17 0.24 -8.44
CA HIS A 552 13.31 -0.50 -7.89
C HIS A 552 14.32 -0.99 -8.95
N GLY A 553 14.01 -0.86 -10.24
CA GLY A 553 14.92 -1.32 -11.30
C GLY A 553 14.92 -2.83 -11.52
N MET A 554 13.95 -3.56 -10.97
CA MET A 554 13.82 -5.02 -11.17
C MET A 554 13.14 -5.36 -12.48
N ILE A 555 13.67 -6.35 -13.20
CA ILE A 555 13.00 -6.99 -14.34
C ILE A 555 12.12 -8.12 -13.79
N ASP A 556 10.81 -8.07 -14.06
CA ASP A 556 9.87 -9.13 -13.69
C ASP A 556 10.20 -10.46 -14.39
N ASP A 557 9.68 -11.58 -13.90
CA ASP A 557 9.84 -12.88 -14.59
C ASP A 557 8.92 -12.98 -15.82
N ILE A 558 9.34 -12.33 -16.90
CA ILE A 558 8.59 -12.29 -18.17
C ILE A 558 8.44 -13.70 -18.76
N LYS A 559 9.38 -14.62 -18.48
CA LYS A 559 9.34 -16.00 -19.00
C LYS A 559 8.21 -16.79 -18.35
N GLU A 560 8.08 -16.75 -17.02
CA GLU A 560 6.97 -17.37 -16.32
C GLU A 560 5.63 -16.70 -16.66
N LEU A 561 5.58 -15.36 -16.71
CA LEU A 561 4.38 -14.64 -17.14
C LEU A 561 3.96 -15.00 -18.58
N SER A 562 4.92 -15.19 -19.49
CA SER A 562 4.68 -15.66 -20.85
C SER A 562 4.07 -17.07 -20.86
N SER A 563 4.58 -17.98 -20.03
CA SER A 563 4.01 -19.32 -19.86
C SER A 563 2.56 -19.26 -19.37
N LEU A 564 2.27 -18.38 -18.41
CA LEU A 564 0.91 -18.17 -17.88
C LEU A 564 -0.03 -17.53 -18.91
N ALA A 565 0.46 -16.56 -19.68
CA ALA A 565 -0.29 -15.91 -20.75
C ALA A 565 -0.73 -16.93 -21.82
N VAL A 566 0.19 -17.80 -22.26
CA VAL A 566 -0.11 -18.89 -23.21
C VAL A 566 -1.07 -19.92 -22.60
N GLN A 567 -0.85 -20.35 -21.36
CA GLN A 567 -1.69 -21.37 -20.70
C GLN A 567 -3.15 -20.93 -20.51
N ASN A 568 -3.40 -19.62 -20.35
CA ASN A 568 -4.73 -19.07 -20.07
C ASN A 568 -5.33 -18.32 -21.27
N ASP A 569 -4.65 -18.31 -22.42
CA ASP A 569 -5.02 -17.58 -23.64
C ASP A 569 -5.30 -16.08 -23.42
N VAL A 570 -4.47 -15.43 -22.57
CA VAL A 570 -4.53 -13.99 -22.27
C VAL A 570 -3.31 -13.26 -22.84
N GLY A 571 -3.40 -11.94 -23.04
CA GLY A 571 -2.25 -11.16 -23.48
C GLY A 571 -1.18 -10.98 -22.40
N LEU A 572 0.05 -10.68 -22.81
CA LEU A 572 1.12 -10.18 -21.95
C LEU A 572 1.70 -8.90 -22.55
N HIS A 573 1.58 -7.80 -21.81
CA HIS A 573 2.27 -6.56 -22.09
C HIS A 573 3.55 -6.48 -21.27
N VAL A 574 4.68 -6.23 -21.95
CA VAL A 574 5.96 -5.91 -21.31
C VAL A 574 6.20 -4.41 -21.42
N ASP A 575 6.05 -3.73 -20.29
CA ASP A 575 6.44 -2.34 -20.12
C ASP A 575 7.96 -2.24 -20.09
N CYS A 576 8.53 -2.10 -21.28
CA CYS A 576 9.95 -1.86 -21.52
C CYS A 576 10.19 -0.36 -21.80
N CYS A 577 9.29 0.53 -21.35
CA CYS A 577 9.42 1.98 -21.59
C CYS A 577 10.79 2.49 -21.17
N LEU A 578 11.26 2.04 -20.00
CA LEU A 578 12.58 2.37 -19.46
C LEU A 578 13.70 1.50 -20.04
N GLY A 579 13.47 0.20 -20.25
CA GLY A 579 14.51 -0.75 -20.66
C GLY A 579 14.79 -0.86 -22.16
N GLY A 580 13.89 -0.43 -23.04
CA GLY A 580 13.86 -0.83 -24.45
C GLY A 580 15.11 -0.50 -25.27
N PHE A 581 15.87 0.52 -24.88
CA PHE A 581 17.12 0.92 -25.54
C PHE A 581 18.37 0.68 -24.68
N VAL A 582 18.24 -0.05 -23.58
CA VAL A 582 19.36 -0.49 -22.71
C VAL A 582 19.43 -2.00 -22.67
N LEU A 583 18.33 -2.68 -22.34
CA LEU A 583 18.32 -4.13 -22.09
C LEU A 583 18.77 -5.01 -23.27
N PRO A 584 18.50 -4.68 -24.56
CA PRO A 584 19.04 -5.46 -25.69
C PRO A 584 20.55 -5.43 -25.80
N PHE A 585 21.18 -4.30 -25.42
CA PHE A 585 22.63 -4.12 -25.41
C PHE A 585 23.22 -4.66 -24.11
N ALA A 586 22.54 -4.47 -22.98
CA ALA A 586 22.92 -5.01 -21.69
C ALA A 586 22.97 -6.55 -21.72
N ARG A 587 22.03 -7.23 -22.42
CA ARG A 587 22.07 -8.69 -22.62
C ARG A 587 23.28 -9.19 -23.43
N GLN A 588 23.90 -8.33 -24.24
CA GLN A 588 25.16 -8.66 -24.94
C GLN A 588 26.37 -8.57 -23.98
N LEU A 589 26.27 -7.74 -22.94
CA LEU A 589 27.31 -7.49 -21.94
C LEU A 589 27.17 -8.34 -20.67
N ARG A 590 25.94 -8.75 -20.33
CA ARG A 590 25.56 -9.51 -19.12
C ARG A 590 24.72 -10.74 -19.52
N PRO A 591 25.33 -11.93 -19.67
CA PRO A 591 24.63 -13.15 -20.09
C PRO A 591 23.54 -13.65 -19.14
N ASP A 592 23.54 -13.18 -17.89
CA ASP A 592 22.61 -13.54 -16.81
C ASP A 592 21.33 -12.68 -16.79
N LEU A 593 21.20 -11.70 -17.70
CA LEU A 593 19.97 -10.95 -17.89
C LEU A 593 18.88 -11.82 -18.54
N PRO A 594 17.67 -11.89 -17.97
CA PRO A 594 16.60 -12.74 -18.49
C PRO A 594 16.11 -12.28 -19.87
N VAL A 595 15.52 -13.20 -20.62
CA VAL A 595 14.75 -12.86 -21.83
C VAL A 595 13.49 -12.10 -21.40
N PHE A 596 13.19 -10.99 -22.05
CA PHE A 596 12.07 -10.10 -21.71
C PHE A 596 11.23 -9.68 -22.94
N ASP A 597 11.53 -10.23 -24.11
CA ASP A 597 11.14 -9.70 -25.42
C ASP A 597 10.27 -10.69 -26.23
N PHE A 598 9.99 -10.40 -27.51
CA PHE A 598 9.10 -11.22 -28.35
C PHE A 598 9.64 -12.64 -28.63
N ALA A 599 10.86 -13.00 -28.24
CA ALA A 599 11.30 -14.40 -28.20
C ALA A 599 10.45 -15.27 -27.25
N LEU A 600 9.72 -14.66 -26.31
CA LEU A 600 8.81 -15.34 -25.40
C LEU A 600 7.40 -15.44 -26.03
N PRO A 601 6.84 -16.65 -26.20
CA PRO A 601 5.64 -16.86 -27.01
C PRO A 601 4.37 -16.18 -26.48
N GLY A 602 4.30 -15.89 -25.17
CA GLY A 602 3.17 -15.19 -24.56
C GLY A 602 3.19 -13.68 -24.73
N VAL A 603 4.34 -13.06 -25.06
CA VAL A 603 4.44 -11.60 -25.21
C VAL A 603 3.63 -11.15 -26.43
N THR A 604 2.52 -10.46 -26.19
CA THR A 604 1.61 -9.96 -27.23
C THR A 604 1.88 -8.50 -27.59
N SER A 605 2.44 -7.72 -26.66
CA SER A 605 2.83 -6.33 -26.91
C SER A 605 3.96 -5.85 -26.00
N MET A 606 4.66 -4.80 -26.43
CA MET A 606 5.69 -4.12 -25.66
C MET A 606 5.61 -2.61 -25.87
N SER A 607 6.08 -1.82 -24.89
CA SER A 607 6.30 -0.37 -25.02
C SER A 607 7.78 -0.04 -24.84
N CYS A 608 8.32 0.93 -25.58
CA CYS A 608 9.75 1.29 -25.60
C CYS A 608 9.94 2.80 -25.84
N ASP A 609 10.47 3.56 -24.89
CA ASP A 609 10.57 5.03 -25.04
C ASP A 609 11.83 5.46 -25.78
N THR A 610 11.66 5.90 -27.03
CA THR A 610 12.70 6.60 -27.79
C THR A 610 13.18 7.86 -27.08
N HIS A 611 12.30 8.58 -26.37
CA HIS A 611 12.66 9.78 -25.61
C HIS A 611 13.35 9.55 -24.25
N LYS A 612 13.59 8.28 -23.89
CA LYS A 612 14.43 7.86 -22.76
C LYS A 612 15.81 7.45 -23.29
N TYR A 613 16.17 6.18 -23.19
CA TYR A 613 17.46 5.68 -23.66
C TYR A 613 17.56 5.48 -25.17
N GLY A 614 16.48 5.69 -25.95
CA GLY A 614 16.62 5.93 -27.39
C GLY A 614 17.21 7.31 -27.71
N TYR A 615 17.42 8.13 -26.68
CA TYR A 615 18.07 9.44 -26.68
C TYR A 615 17.43 10.50 -27.59
N ALA A 616 16.20 10.27 -28.04
CA ALA A 616 15.42 11.21 -28.84
C ALA A 616 14.93 12.42 -28.02
N ALA A 617 14.47 13.45 -28.73
CA ALA A 617 13.73 14.56 -28.14
C ALA A 617 12.47 14.07 -27.39
N LYS A 618 12.07 14.80 -26.34
CA LYS A 618 10.85 14.51 -25.59
C LYS A 618 9.62 14.54 -26.50
N GLY A 619 8.67 13.64 -26.24
CA GLY A 619 7.45 13.50 -27.04
C GLY A 619 7.44 12.35 -28.05
N THR A 620 8.33 11.34 -27.94
CA THR A 620 8.25 10.10 -28.74
C THR A 620 8.41 8.81 -27.92
N SER A 621 7.67 7.76 -28.29
CA SER A 621 7.80 6.37 -27.80
C SER A 621 7.27 5.40 -28.87
N VAL A 622 7.53 4.11 -28.74
CA VAL A 622 7.01 3.07 -29.64
C VAL A 622 6.17 2.08 -28.83
N VAL A 623 4.99 1.75 -29.34
CA VAL A 623 4.24 0.55 -28.94
C VAL A 623 4.34 -0.50 -30.04
N LEU A 624 4.71 -1.72 -29.65
CA LEU A 624 4.89 -2.89 -30.50
C LEU A 624 3.86 -3.96 -30.16
N TYR A 625 3.50 -4.76 -31.17
CA TYR A 625 2.62 -5.91 -31.09
C TYR A 625 3.25 -7.08 -31.81
N LYS A 626 2.97 -8.29 -31.33
CA LYS A 626 3.50 -9.55 -31.87
C LYS A 626 3.21 -9.71 -33.37
N ASN A 627 2.04 -9.25 -33.83
CA ASN A 627 1.63 -9.30 -35.23
C ASN A 627 0.62 -8.19 -35.59
N SER A 628 0.29 -8.11 -36.89
CA SER A 628 -0.65 -7.11 -37.40
C SER A 628 -2.12 -7.37 -37.06
N GLU A 629 -2.49 -8.60 -36.67
CA GLU A 629 -3.85 -8.95 -36.24
C GLU A 629 -4.21 -8.19 -34.97
N ILE A 630 -3.35 -8.25 -33.94
CA ILE A 630 -3.53 -7.52 -32.68
C ILE A 630 -3.49 -6.01 -32.95
N ARG A 631 -2.46 -5.52 -33.67
CA ARG A 631 -2.27 -4.07 -33.90
C ARG A 631 -3.48 -3.38 -34.55
N ARG A 632 -4.24 -4.07 -35.42
CA ARG A 632 -5.44 -3.48 -36.07
C ARG A 632 -6.51 -3.04 -35.06
N PHE A 633 -6.61 -3.68 -33.90
CA PHE A 633 -7.52 -3.27 -32.83
C PHE A 633 -7.08 -1.99 -32.09
N GLN A 634 -5.86 -1.51 -32.32
CA GLN A 634 -5.40 -0.21 -31.82
C GLN A 634 -6.07 0.94 -32.55
N TYR A 635 -6.24 0.82 -33.87
CA TYR A 635 -6.61 1.92 -34.74
C TYR A 635 -8.00 2.48 -34.42
N PHE A 636 -8.22 3.72 -34.85
CA PHE A 636 -9.54 4.31 -35.01
C PHE A 636 -9.80 4.46 -36.52
N SER A 637 -11.00 4.11 -36.95
CA SER A 637 -11.44 4.24 -38.34
C SER A 637 -12.92 4.61 -38.35
N PHE A 638 -13.28 5.69 -39.04
CA PHE A 638 -14.64 6.19 -39.11
C PHE A 638 -15.00 6.56 -40.56
N PRO A 639 -15.80 5.72 -41.25
CA PRO A 639 -16.11 5.91 -42.67
C PRO A 639 -17.22 6.95 -42.91
N ASP A 640 -18.11 7.15 -41.93
CA ASP A 640 -19.34 7.95 -42.08
C ASP A 640 -19.18 9.43 -41.68
N TRP A 641 -17.93 9.91 -41.53
CA TRP A 641 -17.70 11.31 -41.18
C TRP A 641 -17.94 12.23 -42.38
N THR A 642 -18.67 13.32 -42.17
CA THR A 642 -18.97 14.32 -43.21
C THR A 642 -17.73 15.07 -43.71
N GLY A 643 -16.60 15.02 -42.98
CA GLY A 643 -15.30 15.51 -43.43
C GLY A 643 -14.51 14.55 -44.32
N GLY A 644 -15.05 13.36 -44.63
CA GLY A 644 -14.42 12.32 -45.43
C GLY A 644 -13.93 11.13 -44.61
N LEU A 645 -13.33 10.14 -45.28
CA LEU A 645 -12.82 8.93 -44.62
C LEU A 645 -11.72 9.28 -43.61
N TYR A 646 -11.93 8.92 -42.33
CA TYR A 646 -10.98 9.23 -41.27
C TYR A 646 -10.39 7.97 -40.64
N ALA A 647 -9.07 7.93 -40.46
CA ALA A 647 -8.38 6.87 -39.74
C ALA A 647 -7.11 7.39 -39.04
N THR A 648 -6.85 6.92 -37.82
CA THR A 648 -5.63 7.25 -37.08
C THR A 648 -4.98 5.99 -36.48
N PRO A 649 -3.63 5.92 -36.46
CA PRO A 649 -2.92 4.81 -35.84
C PRO A 649 -2.91 4.91 -34.30
N THR A 650 -3.04 6.12 -33.75
CA THR A 650 -2.83 6.49 -32.34
C THR A 650 -3.98 7.37 -31.81
N LEU A 651 -3.88 7.92 -30.59
CA LEU A 651 -4.92 8.79 -30.02
C LEU A 651 -5.05 10.12 -30.77
N ALA A 652 -3.92 10.70 -31.17
CA ALA A 652 -3.88 11.98 -31.87
C ALA A 652 -4.17 11.85 -33.37
N GLY A 653 -4.88 12.85 -33.92
CA GLY A 653 -4.98 13.10 -35.35
C GLY A 653 -3.74 13.81 -35.88
N SER A 654 -3.70 15.14 -35.76
CA SER A 654 -2.49 15.93 -36.07
C SER A 654 -1.38 15.64 -35.06
N ARG A 655 -0.15 15.42 -35.54
CA ARG A 655 1.03 15.07 -34.72
C ARG A 655 2.26 15.88 -35.15
N PRO A 656 3.20 16.19 -34.25
CA PRO A 656 4.41 16.96 -34.57
C PRO A 656 5.46 16.08 -35.27
N GLY A 657 5.46 16.07 -36.60
CA GLY A 657 6.38 15.25 -37.41
C GLY A 657 7.87 15.55 -37.20
N ALA A 658 8.18 16.76 -36.72
CA ALA A 658 9.51 17.17 -36.27
C ALA A 658 10.09 16.27 -35.17
N LEU A 659 9.24 15.78 -34.24
CA LEU A 659 9.69 14.88 -33.17
C LEU A 659 9.95 13.47 -33.71
N SER A 660 9.15 13.00 -34.68
CA SER A 660 9.40 11.74 -35.39
C SER A 660 10.73 11.78 -36.17
N ALA A 661 11.04 12.91 -36.81
CA ALA A 661 12.33 13.14 -37.46
C ALA A 661 13.51 13.17 -36.46
N ALA A 662 13.35 13.85 -35.32
CA ALA A 662 14.37 13.87 -34.26
C ALA A 662 14.60 12.48 -33.63
N ALA A 663 13.55 11.67 -33.45
CA ALA A 663 13.70 10.29 -33.00
C ALA A 663 14.48 9.43 -33.99
N TRP A 664 14.13 9.51 -35.28
CA TRP A 664 14.86 8.83 -36.35
C TRP A 664 16.33 9.26 -36.40
N ALA A 665 16.60 10.57 -36.33
CA ALA A 665 17.95 11.11 -36.31
C ALA A 665 18.78 10.59 -35.12
N SER A 666 18.19 10.48 -33.93
CA SER A 666 18.86 9.90 -32.74
C SER A 666 19.29 8.45 -32.97
N LEU A 667 18.34 7.61 -33.40
CA LEU A 667 18.59 6.17 -33.61
C LEU A 667 19.64 5.92 -34.71
N VAL A 668 19.55 6.66 -35.82
CA VAL A 668 20.48 6.53 -36.96
C VAL A 668 21.86 7.13 -36.66
N ARG A 669 21.94 8.23 -35.88
CA ARG A 669 23.23 8.85 -35.47
C ARG A 669 24.07 7.90 -34.63
N LEU A 670 23.45 7.23 -33.66
CA LEU A 670 24.15 6.39 -32.69
C LEU A 670 24.45 4.98 -33.25
N GLY A 671 23.49 4.39 -33.97
CA GLY A 671 23.60 3.02 -34.45
C GLY A 671 23.82 2.00 -33.31
N ASN A 672 24.09 0.75 -33.68
CA ASN A 672 24.29 -0.32 -32.69
C ASN A 672 25.51 -0.07 -31.79
N GLU A 673 26.59 0.50 -32.34
CA GLU A 673 27.83 0.77 -31.64
C GLU A 673 27.65 1.83 -30.53
N GLY A 674 27.06 3.00 -30.87
CA GLY A 674 26.84 4.06 -29.88
C GLY A 674 25.86 3.65 -28.77
N PHE A 675 24.80 2.90 -29.09
CA PHE A 675 23.93 2.36 -28.04
C PHE A 675 24.63 1.34 -27.14
N LEU A 676 25.51 0.49 -27.69
CA LEU A 676 26.29 -0.47 -26.90
C LEU A 676 27.32 0.23 -26.00
N GLU A 677 28.02 1.24 -26.52
CA GLU A 677 28.98 2.06 -25.77
C GLU A 677 28.31 2.80 -24.61
N LYS A 678 27.24 3.57 -24.89
CA LYS A 678 26.52 4.31 -23.84
C LYS A 678 25.87 3.35 -22.83
N THR A 679 25.37 2.19 -23.25
CA THR A 679 24.86 1.15 -22.34
C THR A 679 25.97 0.61 -21.44
N LYS A 680 27.14 0.29 -21.99
CA LYS A 680 28.29 -0.16 -21.21
C LYS A 680 28.66 0.85 -20.11
N GLY A 681 28.80 2.13 -20.46
CA GLY A 681 29.12 3.19 -19.48
C GLY A 681 28.04 3.37 -18.40
N ILE A 682 26.75 3.22 -18.75
CA ILE A 682 25.65 3.22 -17.77
C ILE A 682 25.77 2.04 -16.80
N LEU A 683 26.05 0.83 -17.32
CA LEU A 683 26.18 -0.39 -16.52
C LEU A 683 27.41 -0.36 -15.59
N GLU A 684 28.55 0.11 -16.08
CA GLU A 684 29.78 0.30 -15.28
C GLU A 684 29.55 1.33 -14.16
N THR A 685 28.89 2.45 -14.48
CA THR A 685 28.51 3.47 -13.49
C THR A 685 27.52 2.91 -12.45
N MET A 686 26.60 2.04 -12.86
CA MET A 686 25.64 1.39 -11.97
C MET A 686 26.34 0.43 -11.00
N ASP A 687 27.23 -0.44 -11.49
CA ASP A 687 27.96 -1.39 -10.64
C ASP A 687 28.88 -0.68 -9.63
N GLU A 688 29.51 0.44 -10.01
CA GLU A 688 30.32 1.27 -9.11
C GLU A 688 29.46 1.88 -8.00
N ILE A 689 28.28 2.42 -8.34
CA ILE A 689 27.33 2.98 -7.36
C ILE A 689 26.77 1.88 -6.45
N LYS A 690 26.43 0.71 -7.00
CA LYS A 690 25.97 -0.47 -6.24
C LYS A 690 27.02 -0.88 -5.19
N THR A 691 28.25 -1.12 -5.65
CA THR A 691 29.38 -1.50 -4.79
C THR A 691 29.72 -0.42 -3.74
N GLY A 692 29.48 0.85 -4.06
CA GLY A 692 29.67 1.97 -3.14
C GLY A 692 28.61 2.04 -2.05
N ILE A 693 27.32 1.91 -2.40
CA ILE A 693 26.22 1.94 -1.43
C ILE A 693 26.34 0.78 -0.42
N GLU A 694 26.73 -0.41 -0.86
CA GLU A 694 26.97 -1.58 0.01
C GLU A 694 28.05 -1.35 1.10
N ARG A 695 28.83 -0.27 1.01
CA ARG A 695 29.86 0.12 2.00
C ARG A 695 29.41 1.26 2.93
N ILE A 696 28.30 1.92 2.62
CA ILE A 696 27.77 3.04 3.42
C ILE A 696 26.81 2.46 4.47
N ASP A 697 27.31 2.26 5.69
CA ASP A 697 26.49 1.88 6.83
C ASP A 697 25.30 2.83 7.01
N GLY A 698 24.12 2.33 7.40
CA GLY A 698 22.89 3.12 7.54
C GLY A 698 21.97 3.10 6.31
N ILE A 699 22.41 2.57 5.17
CA ILE A 699 21.57 2.33 3.99
C ILE A 699 21.91 0.98 3.35
N HIS A 700 20.93 0.42 2.63
CA HIS A 700 21.10 -0.82 1.86
C HIS A 700 20.36 -0.76 0.53
N ILE A 701 20.80 -1.58 -0.42
CA ILE A 701 20.19 -1.67 -1.76
C ILE A 701 18.94 -2.53 -1.70
N LEU A 702 17.91 -2.10 -2.43
CA LEU A 702 16.66 -2.82 -2.59
C LEU A 702 16.71 -3.74 -3.82
N GLY A 703 16.58 -5.04 -3.59
CA GLY A 703 16.60 -6.08 -4.63
C GLY A 703 17.97 -6.28 -5.29
N ASP A 704 17.98 -6.84 -6.50
CA ASP A 704 19.18 -7.02 -7.33
C ASP A 704 19.04 -6.29 -8.68
N PRO A 705 19.35 -4.98 -8.73
CA PRO A 705 19.26 -4.22 -9.97
C PRO A 705 20.39 -4.63 -10.92
N LYS A 706 20.04 -4.92 -12.18
CA LYS A 706 20.97 -5.40 -13.23
C LYS A 706 21.11 -4.46 -14.43
N ALA A 707 20.49 -3.28 -14.37
CA ALA A 707 20.40 -2.35 -15.50
C ALA A 707 20.72 -0.91 -15.09
N MET A 708 19.75 0.01 -15.17
CA MET A 708 19.97 1.46 -15.12
C MET A 708 19.40 2.18 -13.90
N VAL A 709 18.71 1.49 -12.99
CA VAL A 709 18.13 2.07 -11.77
C VAL A 709 18.69 1.37 -10.56
N VAL A 710 19.14 2.15 -9.57
CA VAL A 710 19.52 1.65 -8.24
C VAL A 710 18.66 2.36 -7.19
N SER A 711 17.87 1.58 -6.47
CA SER A 711 17.09 2.02 -5.31
C SER A 711 17.75 1.58 -4.01
N PHE A 712 17.77 2.46 -3.02
CA PHE A 712 18.23 2.16 -1.66
C PHE A 712 17.19 2.59 -0.62
N ALA A 713 17.20 1.89 0.51
CA ALA A 713 16.43 2.22 1.71
C ALA A 713 17.38 2.46 2.88
N GLY A 714 16.88 3.06 3.96
CA GLY A 714 17.62 3.22 5.20
C GLY A 714 17.53 1.97 6.08
N ASP A 715 18.53 1.77 6.92
CA ASP A 715 18.52 0.82 8.03
C ASP A 715 18.85 1.54 9.36
N LYS A 716 18.75 0.81 10.48
CA LYS A 716 19.20 1.27 11.81
C LYS A 716 18.66 2.65 12.23
N GLY A 717 17.43 2.99 11.82
CA GLY A 717 16.77 4.26 12.13
C GLY A 717 16.99 5.39 11.11
N VAL A 718 17.84 5.21 10.09
CA VAL A 718 18.02 6.18 9.00
C VAL A 718 16.78 6.19 8.10
N ASN A 719 16.29 7.39 7.76
CA ASN A 719 15.18 7.55 6.83
C ASN A 719 15.70 7.99 5.45
N ALA A 720 15.53 7.15 4.42
CA ALA A 720 16.00 7.41 3.07
C ALA A 720 15.48 8.73 2.47
N LEU A 721 14.26 9.17 2.79
CA LEU A 721 13.73 10.44 2.30
C LEU A 721 14.49 11.63 2.88
N LYS A 722 14.88 11.58 4.17
CA LYS A 722 15.74 12.59 4.80
C LYS A 722 17.14 12.60 4.18
N VAL A 723 17.67 11.43 3.80
CA VAL A 723 18.92 11.33 3.02
C VAL A 723 18.77 11.98 1.65
N SER A 724 17.59 11.88 1.00
CA SER A 724 17.31 12.61 -0.26
C SER A 724 17.30 14.14 -0.08
N ASP A 725 16.74 14.64 1.02
CA ASP A 725 16.73 16.09 1.29
C ASP A 725 18.12 16.62 1.65
N ALA A 726 18.93 15.82 2.36
CA ALA A 726 20.35 16.11 2.57
C ALA A 726 21.13 16.10 1.23
N MET A 727 20.90 15.10 0.38
CA MET A 727 21.46 15.04 -0.99
C MET A 727 21.08 16.26 -1.84
N ALA A 728 19.88 16.81 -1.68
CA ALA A 728 19.47 18.04 -2.34
C ALA A 728 20.30 19.27 -1.93
N LYS A 729 20.87 19.29 -0.71
CA LYS A 729 21.80 20.33 -0.25
C LYS A 729 23.17 20.21 -0.92
N HIS A 730 23.56 19.01 -1.36
CA HIS A 730 24.69 18.77 -2.28
C HIS A 730 24.32 18.96 -3.77
N GLY A 731 23.12 19.44 -4.06
CA GLY A 731 22.64 19.71 -5.41
C GLY A 731 22.08 18.50 -6.16
N TRP A 732 21.96 17.32 -5.53
CA TRP A 732 21.39 16.13 -6.17
C TRP A 732 19.86 16.12 -6.13
N SER A 733 19.23 15.80 -7.26
CA SER A 733 17.79 15.58 -7.37
C SER A 733 17.53 14.09 -7.61
N LEU A 734 17.18 13.38 -6.54
CA LEU A 734 16.87 11.95 -6.55
C LEU A 734 15.36 11.73 -6.58
N SER A 735 14.93 10.51 -6.87
CA SER A 735 13.50 10.18 -6.95
C SER A 735 13.04 9.53 -5.63
N PRO A 736 12.24 10.22 -4.79
CA PRO A 736 11.67 9.65 -3.58
C PRO A 736 10.59 8.60 -3.92
N LEU A 737 10.52 7.54 -3.11
CA LEU A 737 9.65 6.38 -3.30
C LEU A 737 8.93 6.02 -1.98
N GLN A 738 7.89 5.21 -2.09
CA GLN A 738 7.07 4.76 -0.96
C GLN A 738 6.60 3.31 -1.14
N HIS A 739 6.37 2.62 -0.01
CA HIS A 739 5.96 1.21 0.07
C HIS A 739 6.93 0.23 -0.64
N PRO A 740 8.22 0.15 -0.22
CA PRO A 740 8.81 0.73 0.99
C PRO A 740 9.33 2.16 0.82
N THR A 741 9.47 2.88 1.94
CA THR A 741 10.12 4.20 1.99
C THR A 741 11.56 4.10 1.53
N SER A 742 11.86 4.67 0.37
CA SER A 742 13.14 4.47 -0.32
C SER A 742 13.41 5.61 -1.30
N VAL A 743 14.59 5.60 -1.91
CA VAL A 743 15.02 6.59 -2.91
C VAL A 743 15.73 5.85 -4.04
N HIS A 744 15.60 6.31 -5.29
CA HIS A 744 16.43 5.79 -6.37
C HIS A 744 17.22 6.87 -7.13
N LEU A 745 18.27 6.38 -7.78
CA LEU A 745 18.96 7.04 -8.88
C LEU A 745 18.74 6.23 -10.17
N CYS A 746 18.15 6.88 -11.17
CA CYS A 746 18.06 6.38 -12.54
C CYS A 746 19.28 6.92 -13.34
N VAL A 747 20.25 6.05 -13.58
CA VAL A 747 21.55 6.33 -14.21
C VAL A 747 21.37 6.59 -15.70
N THR A 748 21.92 7.71 -16.18
CA THR A 748 21.88 8.13 -17.59
C THR A 748 23.27 8.49 -18.10
N VAL A 749 23.41 8.83 -19.38
CA VAL A 749 24.69 9.27 -19.97
C VAL A 749 25.30 10.44 -19.19
N ARG A 750 24.48 11.34 -18.60
CA ARG A 750 24.97 12.46 -17.77
C ARG A 750 25.72 12.04 -16.51
N HIS A 751 25.53 10.80 -16.05
CA HIS A 751 26.09 10.26 -14.81
C HIS A 751 27.39 9.46 -15.04
N ILE A 752 27.72 9.13 -16.29
CA ILE A 752 28.94 8.37 -16.63
C ILE A 752 30.18 9.12 -16.12
N GLY A 753 31.05 8.41 -15.40
CA GLY A 753 32.24 8.98 -14.76
C GLY A 753 31.98 9.83 -13.51
N LYS A 754 30.76 9.81 -12.94
CA LYS A 754 30.38 10.62 -11.75
C LYS A 754 29.96 9.79 -10.53
N ALA A 755 30.09 8.47 -10.58
CA ALA A 755 29.75 7.58 -9.47
C ALA A 755 30.45 7.97 -8.15
N GLN A 756 31.77 8.18 -8.13
CA GLN A 756 32.48 8.72 -6.94
C GLN A 756 31.97 10.09 -6.45
N LYS A 757 31.46 10.97 -7.34
CA LYS A 757 30.87 12.26 -6.92
C LYS A 757 29.53 12.04 -6.22
N PHE A 758 28.73 11.09 -6.72
CA PHE A 758 27.48 10.67 -6.09
C PHE A 758 27.72 10.02 -4.72
N LEU A 759 28.62 9.04 -4.66
CA LEU A 759 28.89 8.25 -3.46
C LEU A 759 29.39 9.08 -2.27
N ARG A 760 30.31 10.03 -2.50
CA ARG A 760 30.77 10.94 -1.43
C ARG A 760 29.64 11.81 -0.88
N ALA A 761 28.83 12.41 -1.76
CA ALA A 761 27.68 13.20 -1.33
C ALA A 761 26.65 12.34 -0.58
N LEU A 762 26.47 11.08 -0.99
CA LEU A 762 25.55 10.14 -0.32
C LEU A 762 26.06 9.73 1.06
N GLU A 763 27.36 9.44 1.21
CA GLU A 763 27.98 9.14 2.50
C GLU A 763 27.91 10.33 3.45
N GLU A 764 28.20 11.55 2.96
CA GLU A 764 28.01 12.80 3.71
C GLU A 764 26.55 12.98 4.15
N ALA A 765 25.58 12.79 3.24
CA ALA A 765 24.15 12.91 3.52
C ALA A 765 23.64 11.86 4.53
N VAL A 766 24.09 10.61 4.45
CA VAL A 766 23.75 9.56 5.42
C VAL A 766 24.33 9.88 6.80
N ASN A 767 25.58 10.36 6.87
CA ASN A 767 26.21 10.73 8.13
C ASN A 767 25.50 11.91 8.82
N VAL A 768 25.00 12.90 8.07
CA VAL A 768 24.13 13.97 8.61
C VAL A 768 22.86 13.38 9.24
N VAL A 769 22.18 12.47 8.55
CA VAL A 769 20.92 11.83 9.06
C VAL A 769 21.17 10.83 10.20
N LYS A 770 22.40 10.37 10.41
CA LYS A 770 22.77 9.61 11.62
C LYS A 770 23.02 10.50 12.83
N GLN A 771 23.64 11.66 12.63
CA GLN A 771 23.93 12.61 13.71
C GLN A 771 22.67 13.30 14.23
N ASP A 772 21.73 13.58 13.33
CA ASP A 772 20.35 13.93 13.67
C ASP A 772 19.39 12.96 12.94
N PRO A 773 18.80 11.99 13.65
CA PRO A 773 17.75 11.12 13.11
C PRO A 773 16.41 11.85 12.92
N ASN A 774 16.19 12.94 13.66
CA ASN A 774 14.95 13.70 13.74
C ASN A 774 15.02 15.15 13.23
N PRO A 775 15.74 15.46 12.13
CA PRO A 775 15.69 16.80 11.57
C PRO A 775 14.26 17.04 11.08
N SER A 776 13.81 18.28 11.26
CA SER A 776 12.55 18.78 10.74
C SER A 776 12.42 18.38 9.27
N PRO A 777 11.30 17.75 8.87
CA PRO A 777 11.13 17.33 7.48
C PRO A 777 11.09 18.57 6.58
N GLU A 778 11.99 18.62 5.60
CA GLU A 778 12.07 19.65 4.58
C GLU A 778 11.70 19.05 3.22
N GLY A 779 11.36 19.89 2.24
CA GLY A 779 11.26 19.47 0.83
C GLY A 779 10.43 18.20 0.58
N GLY A 780 11.12 17.14 0.15
CA GLY A 780 10.50 15.89 -0.25
C GLY A 780 9.98 15.07 0.93
N SER A 781 10.77 14.92 2.00
CA SER A 781 10.34 14.11 3.16
C SER A 781 9.10 14.66 3.85
N ALA A 782 8.89 15.97 3.84
CA ALA A 782 7.68 16.60 4.38
C ALA A 782 6.42 16.16 3.60
N ILE A 783 6.44 16.29 2.27
CA ILE A 783 5.30 15.96 1.41
C ILE A 783 4.99 14.47 1.46
N TYR A 784 6.01 13.61 1.35
CA TYR A 784 5.84 12.15 1.41
C TYR A 784 5.45 11.67 2.81
N GLY A 785 5.96 12.30 3.86
CA GLY A 785 5.55 12.08 5.25
C GLY A 785 4.05 12.32 5.44
N MET A 786 3.56 13.52 5.09
CA MET A 786 2.13 13.86 5.13
C MET A 786 1.28 12.93 4.23
N ALA A 787 1.73 12.63 3.01
CA ALA A 787 0.99 11.74 2.11
C ALA A 787 0.96 10.27 2.59
N SER A 788 1.89 9.87 3.48
CA SER A 788 1.92 8.53 4.06
C SER A 788 1.01 8.36 5.28
N SER A 789 0.76 9.43 6.05
CA SER A 789 -0.15 9.43 7.20
C SER A 789 -1.62 9.67 6.82
N LEU A 790 -1.88 10.28 5.66
CA LEU A 790 -3.23 10.57 5.19
C LEU A 790 -3.88 9.40 4.40
N PRO A 791 -5.21 9.21 4.48
CA PRO A 791 -5.95 8.34 3.56
C PRO A 791 -5.84 8.79 2.10
N ALA A 792 -6.04 7.90 1.13
CA ALA A 792 -5.87 8.24 -0.29
C ALA A 792 -6.77 9.37 -0.81
N GLY A 793 -7.96 9.60 -0.24
CA GLY A 793 -8.87 10.68 -0.64
C GLY A 793 -8.26 12.08 -0.49
N PRO A 794 -7.89 12.51 0.74
CA PRO A 794 -7.17 13.77 0.96
C PRO A 794 -5.86 13.91 0.16
N VAL A 795 -5.16 12.81 -0.12
CA VAL A 795 -3.94 12.84 -0.97
C VAL A 795 -4.28 13.10 -2.44
N ASP A 796 -5.36 12.54 -2.97
CA ASP A 796 -5.85 12.85 -4.33
C ASP A 796 -6.29 14.32 -4.45
N ASP A 797 -7.01 14.85 -3.44
CA ASP A 797 -7.38 16.27 -3.37
C ASP A 797 -6.11 17.17 -3.42
N LEU A 798 -5.07 16.84 -2.64
CA LEU A 798 -3.78 17.56 -2.64
C LEU A 798 -3.06 17.51 -4.00
N LEU A 799 -3.05 16.36 -4.67
CA LEU A 799 -2.42 16.20 -5.99
C LEU A 799 -3.16 16.97 -7.09
N ARG A 800 -4.49 17.10 -6.98
CA ARG A 800 -5.30 17.97 -7.85
C ARG A 800 -4.98 19.45 -7.61
N ILE A 801 -4.95 19.89 -6.35
CA ILE A 801 -4.58 21.25 -5.95
C ILE A 801 -3.19 21.63 -6.48
N TYR A 802 -2.20 20.74 -6.31
CA TYR A 802 -0.86 20.90 -6.89
C TYR A 802 -0.93 21.13 -8.41
N THR A 803 -1.74 20.32 -9.11
CA THR A 803 -1.90 20.42 -10.57
C THR A 803 -2.51 21.76 -10.97
N ASP A 804 -3.59 22.20 -10.32
CA ASP A 804 -4.24 23.50 -10.57
C ASP A 804 -3.26 24.67 -10.33
N ILE A 805 -2.47 24.61 -9.26
CA ILE A 805 -1.45 25.63 -8.96
C ILE A 805 -0.40 25.72 -10.06
N THR A 806 0.07 24.60 -10.63
CA THR A 806 1.04 24.62 -11.73
C THR A 806 0.51 25.22 -13.04
N LEU A 807 -0.82 25.33 -13.20
CA LEU A 807 -1.47 25.93 -14.36
C LEU A 807 -1.99 27.35 -14.12
N LYS A 808 -2.04 27.80 -12.86
CA LYS A 808 -2.54 29.10 -12.40
C LYS A 808 -1.53 30.22 -12.72
N VAL A 809 -1.98 31.27 -13.42
CA VAL A 809 -1.18 32.46 -13.77
C VAL A 809 -1.13 33.45 -12.61
#